data_AF-A0A653YRH3-F1
#
_entry.id   AF-A0A653YRH3-F1
#
_cell.length_a   1.000
_cell.length_b   1.000
_cell.length_c   1.000
_cell.angle_alpha   90.00
_cell.angle_beta   90.00
_cell.angle_gamma   90.00
#
_symmetry.space_group_name_H-M   'P 1'
#
loop_
_entity.id
_entity.type
_entity.pdbx_description
1 polymer ?
#
loop_
_entity_poly.entity_id
_entity_poly.type
_entity_poly.pdbx_seq_one_letter_code
_entity_poly.pdbx_strand_id
1 'polypeptide(L)'
;MATIYVSTTGNDNNTGSDANSAFQTLERAVEAMHQSNGADTIYIAGGTYYVDDALQLTSADSGSSFVAMSGQNVVISGGTQVTGWTEGANGIWTAHVDAEDVQQFTVNGEKQTESRYPDVDPNDPVHGGWLWGQDLPAGYDAQKSMAYNPSDYPAGEEPKAGDTVTVFTENGYSSEVLTVASVQGNVMTFTTEANYDLGAASRYYVSQDTPDNVGEWSYDAETQTISYKAPDGFTGQGGVVSGDHSIFVVDGADNVSFKGMTFTDTASKSGDPETAAIEAHDATGLVVEGNHFTNVGVGVALHGDSSGNTVSGNSFEHTWSSAVAMTAGTSDNRVTNNTVDHSNEVFVQYGSIDMTESAGNQIDHNTITNVPRFGISEVNYDPDIQSGGNTIEYNDIRHSGQQTPDTGAIYLFSADDSGADGSVIRYNTIVDTGGTNTKDGGFAEDWSSGIYLDNMASNAQIYGNFVQGTTFSGILVHGGSNNEIHDNTLLDNGKYGISTITADDHAINGNETYNNFIQVSGDGSNTIDTDQTDPSLIHDNVYYNPDGGELTIADVSLASFQRQGGDIGSAETSQAGFVDAANGNYGFVSGSMAQAHGIDSVPFDSVGSALTGTSPEVETPSSGNGSGTPPTTSEPVTETPPVTAEPSTPSEETPTTPATGEGTTPGTSEPGSETPPVTAEPETPQSETPVSNPSENPDVITIPEVDAGTGGTDAETPSNSGHGGWSGHGGWGGLSGGRWSWDGGSSRGDDHSGGRNWSRDSQVASDDTSRNDWRGSQSRHDDDNDHHSHSQLSHWHW
;
A
#
# COMPACT_ATOMS: atom_id res chain seq x y z
N MET A 1 21.80 -30.22 3.73
CA MET A 1 21.88 -30.34 2.26
C MET A 1 21.55 -31.75 1.82
N ALA A 2 20.38 -32.21 2.25
CA ALA A 2 19.60 -33.24 1.60
C ALA A 2 18.73 -32.60 0.51
N THR A 3 18.27 -33.43 -0.40
CA THR A 3 17.26 -33.07 -1.38
C THR A 3 16.00 -33.87 -1.04
N ILE A 4 14.89 -33.15 -0.84
CA ILE A 4 13.60 -33.71 -0.48
C ILE A 4 12.64 -33.51 -1.64
N TYR A 5 11.84 -34.52 -1.95
CA TYR A 5 10.89 -34.49 -3.05
C TYR A 5 9.47 -34.66 -2.53
N VAL A 6 8.55 -33.83 -3.03
CA VAL A 6 7.12 -33.84 -2.67
C VAL A 6 6.28 -33.98 -3.93
N SER A 7 5.25 -34.82 -3.90
CA SER A 7 4.31 -35.03 -5.00
C SER A 7 2.93 -35.38 -4.45
N THR A 8 1.87 -34.79 -4.99
CA THR A 8 0.47 -35.17 -4.66
C THR A 8 0.17 -36.67 -4.90
N THR A 9 0.99 -37.35 -5.70
CA THR A 9 0.91 -38.80 -5.96
C THR A 9 1.89 -39.65 -5.14
N GLY A 10 2.64 -39.01 -4.23
CA GLY A 10 3.63 -39.62 -3.34
C GLY A 10 3.03 -40.39 -2.16
N ASN A 11 3.84 -40.65 -1.15
CA ASN A 11 3.40 -41.29 0.10
C ASN A 11 4.29 -40.85 1.27
N ASP A 12 3.70 -40.43 2.39
CA ASP A 12 4.45 -39.93 3.55
C ASP A 12 5.28 -40.99 4.29
N ASN A 13 5.05 -42.27 3.98
CA ASN A 13 5.91 -43.37 4.44
C ASN A 13 7.15 -43.58 3.56
N ASN A 14 7.29 -42.84 2.46
CA ASN A 14 8.49 -42.89 1.62
C ASN A 14 9.68 -42.19 2.30
N THR A 15 10.83 -42.18 1.64
CA THR A 15 12.06 -41.54 2.15
C THR A 15 12.21 -40.08 1.73
N GLY A 16 11.45 -39.60 0.75
CA GLY A 16 11.57 -38.25 0.18
C GLY A 16 12.84 -38.03 -0.64
N SER A 17 13.68 -39.05 -0.86
CA SER A 17 15.05 -38.89 -1.37
C SER A 17 15.15 -38.75 -2.90
N ASP A 18 14.11 -39.11 -3.63
CA ASP A 18 13.99 -38.95 -5.07
C ASP A 18 12.51 -38.86 -5.51
N ALA A 19 12.26 -38.50 -6.77
CA ALA A 19 10.91 -38.37 -7.31
C ALA A 19 10.05 -39.65 -7.24
N ASN A 20 10.65 -40.85 -7.23
CA ASN A 20 9.90 -42.12 -7.11
C ASN A 20 9.59 -42.49 -5.66
N SER A 21 10.21 -41.79 -4.72
CA SER A 21 10.07 -41.96 -3.28
C SER A 21 9.66 -40.64 -2.62
N ALA A 22 8.95 -39.77 -3.35
CA ALA A 22 8.50 -38.48 -2.85
C ALA A 22 7.52 -38.63 -1.68
N PHE A 23 7.57 -37.68 -0.74
CA PHE A 23 6.52 -37.47 0.25
C PHE A 23 5.24 -37.01 -0.46
N GLN A 24 4.10 -37.26 0.19
CA GLN A 24 2.80 -36.81 -0.31
C GLN A 24 2.51 -35.36 0.10
N THR A 25 2.88 -34.99 1.32
CA THR A 25 2.53 -33.72 1.97
C THR A 25 3.74 -32.82 2.19
N LEU A 26 3.50 -31.52 2.35
CA LEU A 26 4.55 -30.53 2.66
C LEU A 26 4.96 -30.61 4.12
N GLU A 27 4.00 -30.87 5.01
CA GLU A 27 4.17 -31.08 6.44
C GLU A 27 5.20 -32.19 6.70
N ARG A 28 5.07 -33.32 5.99
CA ARG A 28 6.04 -34.41 6.10
C ARG A 28 7.42 -34.04 5.57
N ALA A 29 7.49 -33.23 4.52
CA ALA A 29 8.74 -32.75 3.95
C ALA A 29 9.47 -31.80 4.92
N VAL A 30 8.74 -30.88 5.54
CA VAL A 30 9.22 -29.97 6.59
C VAL A 30 9.68 -30.77 7.82
N GLU A 31 8.92 -31.77 8.26
CA GLU A 31 9.34 -32.66 9.35
C GLU A 31 10.66 -33.39 9.03
N ALA A 32 10.83 -33.86 7.79
CA ALA A 32 12.06 -34.51 7.34
C ALA A 32 13.24 -33.53 7.25
N MET A 33 13.00 -32.29 6.85
CA MET A 33 13.97 -31.20 6.84
C MET A 33 14.44 -30.86 8.27
N HIS A 34 13.52 -30.69 9.22
CA HIS A 34 13.85 -30.49 10.64
C HIS A 34 14.76 -31.63 11.18
N GLN A 35 14.56 -32.86 10.73
CA GLN A 35 15.36 -34.01 11.15
C GLN A 35 16.77 -34.04 10.55
N SER A 36 16.98 -33.36 9.41
CA SER A 36 18.29 -33.32 8.75
C SER A 36 19.25 -32.32 9.41
N ASN A 37 18.71 -31.29 10.08
CA ASN A 37 19.45 -30.14 10.63
C ASN A 37 20.42 -29.52 9.60
N GLY A 38 19.97 -29.33 8.36
CA GLY A 38 20.79 -28.71 7.33
C GLY A 38 19.98 -27.92 6.32
N ALA A 39 20.66 -27.01 5.62
CA ALA A 39 20.15 -26.27 4.47
C ALA A 39 19.70 -27.23 3.37
N ASP A 40 18.43 -27.60 3.36
CA ASP A 40 17.88 -28.60 2.45
C ASP A 40 17.10 -27.96 1.31
N THR A 41 17.00 -28.67 0.19
CA THR A 41 16.15 -28.22 -0.92
C THR A 41 14.97 -29.17 -1.06
N ILE A 42 13.77 -28.62 -0.93
CA ILE A 42 12.49 -29.29 -1.13
C ILE A 42 12.01 -28.98 -2.54
N TYR A 43 12.04 -29.98 -3.42
CA TYR A 43 11.48 -29.91 -4.77
C TYR A 43 10.03 -30.39 -4.77
N ILE A 44 9.14 -29.54 -5.23
CA ILE A 44 7.69 -29.77 -5.22
C ILE A 44 7.22 -30.04 -6.64
N ALA A 45 6.66 -31.23 -6.87
CA ALA A 45 6.06 -31.58 -8.15
C ALA A 45 4.70 -30.88 -8.32
N GLY A 46 4.24 -30.76 -9.57
CA GLY A 46 2.99 -30.08 -9.90
C GLY A 46 1.77 -30.71 -9.24
N GLY A 47 0.86 -29.85 -8.79
CA GLY A 47 -0.34 -30.22 -8.05
C GLY A 47 -0.74 -29.13 -7.05
N THR A 48 -1.91 -29.33 -6.45
CA THR A 48 -2.41 -28.49 -5.35
C THR A 48 -2.16 -29.20 -4.03
N TYR A 49 -1.54 -28.48 -3.10
CA TYR A 49 -1.22 -28.90 -1.74
C TYR A 49 -2.02 -28.04 -0.79
N TYR A 50 -2.93 -28.66 -0.05
CA TYR A 50 -3.72 -28.00 0.98
C TYR A 50 -3.00 -28.12 2.31
N VAL A 51 -2.82 -26.99 2.98
CA VAL A 51 -2.08 -26.85 4.24
C VAL A 51 -3.07 -26.32 5.28
N ASP A 52 -3.37 -27.13 6.30
CA ASP A 52 -4.37 -26.81 7.33
C ASP A 52 -3.81 -25.92 8.45
N ASP A 53 -2.49 -25.94 8.66
CA ASP A 53 -1.77 -25.17 9.69
C ASP A 53 -0.46 -24.61 9.11
N ALA A 54 -0.05 -23.44 9.59
CA ALA A 54 1.21 -22.81 9.19
C ALA A 54 2.43 -23.76 9.27
N LEU A 55 3.18 -23.84 8.17
CA LEU A 55 4.46 -24.55 8.09
C LEU A 55 5.55 -23.72 8.77
N GLN A 56 5.87 -24.10 10.00
CA GLN A 56 6.85 -23.43 10.85
C GLN A 56 8.28 -23.75 10.42
N LEU A 57 9.06 -22.71 10.12
CA LEU A 57 10.49 -22.74 9.82
C LEU A 57 11.22 -21.91 10.87
N THR A 58 12.25 -22.47 11.48
CA THR A 58 12.97 -21.82 12.57
C THR A 58 14.41 -21.53 12.19
N SER A 59 15.18 -20.91 13.09
CA SER A 59 16.65 -20.83 12.98
C SER A 59 17.38 -22.14 12.65
N ALA A 60 16.78 -23.32 12.91
CA ALA A 60 17.36 -24.60 12.53
C ALA A 60 17.31 -24.88 11.02
N ASP A 61 16.43 -24.18 10.30
CA ASP A 61 16.10 -24.38 8.90
C ASP A 61 16.84 -23.41 7.96
N SER A 62 17.74 -22.60 8.52
CA SER A 62 18.54 -21.63 7.77
C SER A 62 19.24 -22.24 6.56
N GLY A 63 19.12 -21.55 5.42
CA GLY A 63 19.63 -21.97 4.11
C GLY A 63 18.73 -22.94 3.35
N SER A 64 17.57 -23.31 3.89
CA SER A 64 16.63 -24.22 3.20
C SER A 64 15.88 -23.53 2.08
N SER A 65 15.39 -24.32 1.11
CA SER A 65 14.74 -23.78 -0.09
C SER A 65 13.55 -24.63 -0.51
N PHE A 66 12.44 -23.98 -0.79
CA PHE A 66 11.23 -24.56 -1.37
C PHE A 66 11.16 -24.15 -2.83
N VAL A 67 11.18 -25.14 -3.72
CA VAL A 67 11.36 -24.90 -5.16
C VAL A 67 10.34 -25.72 -5.93
N ALA A 68 9.50 -25.06 -6.72
CA ALA A 68 8.66 -25.73 -7.69
C ALA A 68 9.53 -26.43 -8.75
N MET A 69 9.19 -27.66 -9.12
CA MET A 69 9.85 -28.34 -10.22
C MET A 69 9.62 -27.58 -11.52
N SER A 70 10.69 -27.35 -12.29
CA SER A 70 10.64 -26.52 -13.50
C SER A 70 9.53 -26.93 -14.47
N GLY A 71 8.79 -25.92 -14.93
CA GLY A 71 7.65 -26.06 -15.85
C GLY A 71 6.42 -26.73 -15.25
N GLN A 72 6.38 -26.99 -13.94
CA GLN A 72 5.23 -27.58 -13.25
C GLN A 72 4.48 -26.52 -12.46
N ASN A 73 3.15 -26.57 -12.53
CA ASN A 73 2.28 -25.69 -11.74
C ASN A 73 2.14 -26.24 -10.32
N VAL A 74 2.73 -25.58 -9.33
CA VAL A 74 2.65 -25.91 -7.91
C VAL A 74 1.76 -24.87 -7.23
N VAL A 75 0.67 -25.32 -6.62
CA VAL A 75 -0.25 -24.47 -5.87
C VAL A 75 -0.23 -24.91 -4.41
N ILE A 76 0.07 -23.99 -3.50
CA ILE A 76 -0.03 -24.18 -2.06
C ILE A 76 -1.24 -23.36 -1.59
N SER A 77 -2.28 -24.06 -1.16
CA SER A 77 -3.54 -23.48 -0.71
C SER A 77 -3.61 -23.57 0.81
N GLY A 78 -3.87 -22.44 1.47
CA GLY A 78 -4.24 -22.42 2.89
C GLY A 78 -5.72 -22.75 3.13
N GLY A 79 -6.46 -23.12 2.09
CA GLY A 79 -7.90 -23.33 2.17
C GLY A 79 -8.31 -24.77 2.47
N THR A 80 -9.58 -24.95 2.81
CA THR A 80 -10.21 -26.26 2.96
C THR A 80 -11.16 -26.53 1.79
N GLN A 81 -10.99 -27.69 1.13
CA GLN A 81 -11.88 -28.09 0.03
C GLN A 81 -13.30 -28.36 0.50
N VAL A 82 -14.28 -27.76 -0.17
CA VAL A 82 -15.69 -28.01 0.11
C VAL A 82 -16.19 -29.18 -0.73
N THR A 83 -16.67 -30.22 -0.05
CA THR A 83 -17.25 -31.42 -0.68
C THR A 83 -18.63 -31.72 -0.09
N GLY A 84 -19.34 -32.71 -0.65
CA GLY A 84 -20.64 -33.12 -0.10
C GLY A 84 -21.80 -32.16 -0.41
N TRP A 85 -21.64 -31.32 -1.43
CA TRP A 85 -22.67 -30.38 -1.89
C TRP A 85 -24.03 -31.04 -2.15
N THR A 86 -25.08 -30.40 -1.66
CA THR A 86 -26.47 -30.75 -1.94
C THR A 86 -27.16 -29.57 -2.63
N GLU A 87 -27.73 -29.82 -3.81
CA GLU A 87 -28.52 -28.82 -4.53
C GLU A 87 -29.87 -28.60 -3.82
N GLY A 88 -30.08 -27.37 -3.36
CA GLY A 88 -31.31 -26.91 -2.73
C GLY A 88 -32.26 -26.25 -3.74
N ALA A 89 -33.19 -25.45 -3.21
CA ALA A 89 -34.09 -24.66 -4.04
C ALA A 89 -33.36 -23.44 -4.64
N ASN A 90 -33.90 -22.89 -5.73
CA ASN A 90 -33.45 -21.63 -6.34
C ASN A 90 -31.96 -21.58 -6.76
N GLY A 91 -31.34 -22.73 -7.01
CA GLY A 91 -29.93 -22.82 -7.39
C GLY A 91 -28.95 -22.63 -6.22
N ILE A 92 -29.43 -22.63 -4.98
CA ILE A 92 -28.58 -22.55 -3.79
C ILE A 92 -28.11 -23.97 -3.43
N TRP A 93 -26.80 -24.16 -3.43
CA TRP A 93 -26.13 -25.37 -2.98
C TRP A 93 -25.65 -25.20 -1.56
N THR A 94 -25.73 -26.27 -0.77
CA THR A 94 -25.25 -26.25 0.63
C THR A 94 -24.28 -27.38 0.90
N ALA A 95 -23.27 -27.14 1.71
CA ALA A 95 -22.33 -28.14 2.19
C ALA A 95 -21.95 -27.85 3.64
N HIS A 96 -21.63 -28.90 4.40
CA HIS A 96 -21.02 -28.76 5.71
C HIS A 96 -19.51 -28.63 5.55
N VAL A 97 -18.89 -27.76 6.33
CA VAL A 97 -17.43 -27.54 6.34
C VAL A 97 -16.95 -27.57 7.78
N ASP A 98 -15.95 -28.38 8.09
CA ASP A 98 -15.37 -28.46 9.44
C ASP A 98 -14.47 -27.24 9.74
N ALA A 99 -15.04 -26.02 9.74
CA ALA A 99 -14.34 -24.76 10.01
C ALA A 99 -15.06 -23.96 11.09
N GLU A 100 -14.34 -23.32 12.02
CA GLU A 100 -14.99 -22.43 13.01
C GLU A 100 -15.32 -21.06 12.41
N ASP A 101 -14.57 -20.66 11.39
CA ASP A 101 -14.68 -19.37 10.71
C ASP A 101 -14.40 -19.56 9.22
N VAL A 102 -15.14 -18.84 8.37
CA VAL A 102 -14.96 -18.82 6.91
C VAL A 102 -15.07 -17.37 6.47
N GLN A 103 -13.95 -16.83 5.99
CA GLN A 103 -13.83 -15.43 5.57
C GLN A 103 -13.93 -15.30 4.05
N GLN A 104 -13.45 -16.31 3.32
CA GLN A 104 -13.44 -16.31 1.87
C GLN A 104 -13.93 -17.63 1.31
N PHE A 105 -14.58 -17.55 0.14
CA PHE A 105 -14.94 -18.71 -0.68
C PHE A 105 -14.49 -18.49 -2.13
N THR A 106 -13.78 -19.46 -2.69
CA THR A 106 -13.37 -19.49 -4.09
C THR A 106 -13.95 -20.70 -4.81
N VAL A 107 -14.23 -20.57 -6.11
CA VAL A 107 -14.65 -21.68 -6.97
C VAL A 107 -13.75 -21.75 -8.19
N ASN A 108 -12.96 -22.81 -8.28
CA ASN A 108 -11.90 -22.97 -9.31
C ASN A 108 -10.87 -21.83 -9.33
N GLY A 109 -10.55 -21.27 -8.15
CA GLY A 109 -9.60 -20.16 -8.00
C GLY A 109 -10.21 -18.77 -8.16
N GLU A 110 -11.50 -18.67 -8.50
CA GLU A 110 -12.20 -17.38 -8.62
C GLU A 110 -12.91 -17.05 -7.30
N LYS A 111 -12.59 -15.89 -6.70
CA LYS A 111 -13.26 -15.38 -5.49
C LYS A 111 -14.76 -15.17 -5.76
N GLN A 112 -15.58 -15.63 -4.82
CA GLN A 112 -17.04 -15.47 -4.85
C GLN A 112 -17.47 -14.33 -3.93
N THR A 113 -18.57 -13.67 -4.26
CA THR A 113 -19.07 -12.51 -3.52
C THR A 113 -19.76 -12.95 -2.24
N GLU A 114 -19.40 -12.38 -1.10
CA GLU A 114 -20.19 -12.59 0.13
C GLU A 114 -21.61 -12.06 -0.09
N SER A 115 -22.61 -12.84 0.29
CA SER A 115 -24.02 -12.46 0.28
C SER A 115 -24.17 -11.22 1.14
N ARG A 116 -24.59 -10.10 0.56
CA ARG A 116 -24.61 -8.80 1.23
C ARG A 116 -25.77 -7.95 0.74
N TYR A 117 -26.23 -7.03 1.58
CA TYR A 117 -27.15 -5.98 1.18
C TYR A 117 -26.51 -4.60 1.39
N PRO A 118 -26.62 -3.69 0.41
CA PRO A 118 -27.13 -3.91 -0.95
C PRO A 118 -26.20 -4.81 -1.74
N ASP A 119 -26.69 -5.42 -2.80
CA ASP A 119 -25.87 -6.23 -3.70
C ASP A 119 -24.78 -5.38 -4.39
N VAL A 120 -23.70 -6.02 -4.82
CA VAL A 120 -22.68 -5.38 -5.66
C VAL A 120 -23.34 -4.86 -6.95
N ASP A 121 -23.04 -3.61 -7.34
CA ASP A 121 -23.35 -3.14 -8.70
C ASP A 121 -22.20 -3.53 -9.64
N PRO A 122 -22.38 -4.50 -10.54
CA PRO A 122 -21.31 -4.93 -11.44
C PRO A 122 -20.91 -3.88 -12.48
N ASN A 123 -21.70 -2.81 -12.66
CA ASN A 123 -21.37 -1.74 -13.61
C ASN A 123 -20.64 -0.57 -12.94
N ASP A 124 -20.68 -0.50 -11.61
CA ASP A 124 -20.03 0.54 -10.81
C ASP A 124 -19.65 -0.04 -9.42
N PRO A 125 -18.67 -0.94 -9.36
CA PRO A 125 -18.32 -1.63 -8.11
C PRO A 125 -17.72 -0.69 -7.04
N VAL A 126 -17.28 0.50 -7.44
CA VAL A 126 -16.72 1.52 -6.53
C VAL A 126 -17.83 2.38 -5.92
N HIS A 127 -18.79 2.86 -6.72
CA HIS A 127 -19.80 3.81 -6.23
C HIS A 127 -21.20 3.21 -6.02
N GLY A 128 -21.47 2.03 -6.59
CA GLY A 128 -22.73 1.32 -6.44
C GLY A 128 -22.72 0.28 -5.31
N GLY A 129 -23.91 -0.12 -4.87
CA GLY A 129 -24.05 -1.19 -3.87
C GLY A 129 -23.67 -0.79 -2.44
N TRP A 130 -23.88 0.47 -2.05
CA TRP A 130 -23.56 1.00 -0.72
C TRP A 130 -24.78 1.58 -0.01
N LEU A 131 -24.81 1.41 1.32
CA LEU A 131 -25.62 2.18 2.24
C LEU A 131 -24.78 3.29 2.88
N TRP A 132 -25.47 4.22 3.53
CA TRP A 132 -24.84 5.37 4.18
C TRP A 132 -25.20 5.44 5.65
N GLY A 133 -24.19 5.69 6.48
CA GLY A 133 -24.37 5.95 7.90
C GLY A 133 -25.27 7.16 8.14
N GLN A 134 -25.72 7.34 9.38
CA GLN A 134 -26.54 8.47 9.80
C GLN A 134 -25.92 9.13 11.03
N ASP A 135 -26.34 10.36 11.34
CA ASP A 135 -25.96 11.04 12.57
C ASP A 135 -26.21 10.17 13.80
N LEU A 136 -25.15 9.92 14.56
CA LEU A 136 -25.21 9.09 15.74
C LEU A 136 -25.92 9.84 16.89
N PRO A 137 -26.94 9.26 17.54
CA PRO A 137 -27.58 9.88 18.69
C PRO A 137 -26.61 10.12 19.85
N ALA A 138 -26.84 11.18 20.63
CA ALA A 138 -26.00 11.48 21.78
C ALA A 138 -25.98 10.34 22.82
N GLY A 139 -24.80 10.03 23.35
CA GLY A 139 -24.58 9.01 24.39
C GLY A 139 -24.14 7.65 23.86
N TYR A 140 -23.98 7.50 22.54
CA TYR A 140 -23.27 6.39 21.93
C TYR A 140 -21.80 6.75 21.68
N ASP A 141 -20.97 5.73 21.58
CA ASP A 141 -19.55 5.80 21.22
C ASP A 141 -19.43 5.73 19.70
N ALA A 142 -18.80 6.73 19.08
CA ALA A 142 -18.75 6.91 17.63
C ALA A 142 -17.83 5.91 16.91
N GLN A 143 -16.85 5.33 17.61
CA GLN A 143 -16.00 4.27 17.06
C GLN A 143 -16.60 2.87 17.26
N LYS A 144 -17.62 2.73 18.13
CA LYS A 144 -18.31 1.45 18.40
C LYS A 144 -19.73 1.38 17.90
N SER A 145 -20.30 2.47 17.40
CA SER A 145 -21.72 2.51 17.08
C SER A 145 -21.96 3.30 15.81
N MET A 146 -22.84 2.77 14.96
CA MET A 146 -23.27 3.42 13.73
C MET A 146 -24.79 3.49 13.69
N ALA A 147 -25.34 4.67 13.41
CA ALA A 147 -26.75 4.81 13.11
C ALA A 147 -26.99 4.49 11.62
N TYR A 148 -28.11 3.84 11.33
CA TYR A 148 -28.55 3.55 9.96
C TYR A 148 -29.97 4.04 9.73
N ASN A 149 -30.39 4.09 8.47
CA ASN A 149 -31.76 4.40 8.09
C ASN A 149 -32.56 3.10 7.85
N PRO A 150 -33.54 2.74 8.71
CA PRO A 150 -34.29 1.49 8.55
C PRO A 150 -35.11 1.42 7.25
N SER A 151 -35.41 2.54 6.60
CA SER A 151 -36.16 2.52 5.33
C SER A 151 -35.36 2.03 4.13
N ASP A 152 -34.04 1.95 4.26
CA ASP A 152 -33.16 1.53 3.16
C ASP A 152 -33.17 0.01 2.96
N TYR A 153 -33.68 -0.73 3.96
CA TYR A 153 -33.73 -2.18 3.98
C TYR A 153 -35.12 -2.70 3.58
N PRO A 154 -35.18 -3.77 2.76
CA PRO A 154 -36.36 -4.59 2.65
C PRO A 154 -36.72 -5.21 4.01
N ALA A 155 -38.01 -5.48 4.22
CA ALA A 155 -38.48 -6.05 5.47
C ALA A 155 -37.87 -7.46 5.70
N GLY A 156 -37.12 -7.63 6.78
CA GLY A 156 -36.43 -8.87 7.16
C GLY A 156 -34.93 -8.88 6.87
N GLU A 157 -34.43 -7.90 6.13
CA GLU A 157 -33.00 -7.74 5.77
C GLU A 157 -32.30 -6.70 6.66
N GLU A 158 -33.00 -6.12 7.65
CA GLU A 158 -32.41 -5.17 8.58
C GLU A 158 -31.31 -5.84 9.43
N PRO A 159 -30.24 -5.10 9.77
CA PRO A 159 -29.12 -5.65 10.53
C PRO A 159 -29.56 -6.17 11.90
N LYS A 160 -28.97 -7.30 12.31
CA LYS A 160 -29.20 -7.98 13.59
C LYS A 160 -27.87 -8.37 14.24
N ALA A 161 -27.93 -8.75 15.51
CA ALA A 161 -26.74 -9.21 16.23
C ALA A 161 -26.17 -10.47 15.58
N GLY A 162 -24.85 -10.49 15.35
CA GLY A 162 -24.12 -11.56 14.66
C GLY A 162 -23.78 -11.25 13.20
N ASP A 163 -24.49 -10.31 12.54
CA ASP A 163 -24.15 -9.91 11.18
C ASP A 163 -22.79 -9.21 11.13
N THR A 164 -22.08 -9.34 10.01
CA THR A 164 -20.88 -8.57 9.71
C THR A 164 -21.26 -7.33 8.89
N VAL A 165 -20.55 -6.24 9.17
CA VAL A 165 -20.67 -4.96 8.46
C VAL A 165 -19.30 -4.61 7.93
N THR A 166 -19.15 -4.57 6.61
CA THR A 166 -17.98 -3.96 5.98
C THR A 166 -18.26 -2.49 5.77
N VAL A 167 -17.45 -1.64 6.38
CA VAL A 167 -17.65 -0.19 6.41
C VAL A 167 -16.37 0.54 6.06
N PHE A 168 -16.49 1.51 5.16
CA PHE A 168 -15.49 2.56 4.99
C PHE A 168 -15.78 3.65 6.02
N THR A 169 -14.85 3.87 6.91
CA THR A 169 -15.03 4.68 8.12
C THR A 169 -14.77 6.16 7.83
N GLU A 170 -15.48 7.04 8.56
CA GLU A 170 -15.45 8.49 8.37
C GLU A 170 -15.64 8.91 6.89
N ASN A 171 -14.66 9.59 6.29
CA ASN A 171 -14.66 10.05 4.90
C ASN A 171 -14.11 9.00 3.91
N GLY A 172 -14.00 7.74 4.35
CA GLY A 172 -13.46 6.64 3.55
C GLY A 172 -11.96 6.42 3.70
N TYR A 173 -11.37 6.86 4.82
CA TYR A 173 -9.92 6.71 5.08
C TYR A 173 -9.49 5.27 5.35
N SER A 174 -10.33 4.49 6.04
CA SER A 174 -10.07 3.07 6.36
C SER A 174 -11.30 2.23 6.06
N SER A 175 -11.11 0.92 5.90
CA SER A 175 -12.20 -0.05 5.87
C SER A 175 -12.06 -1.05 7.02
N GLU A 176 -13.20 -1.44 7.57
CA GLU A 176 -13.29 -2.38 8.69
C GLU A 176 -14.34 -3.45 8.40
N VAL A 177 -14.14 -4.64 8.95
CA VAL A 177 -15.15 -5.71 9.01
C VAL A 177 -15.57 -5.88 10.48
N LEU A 178 -16.75 -5.37 10.82
CA LEU A 178 -17.23 -5.28 12.20
C LEU A 178 -18.40 -6.23 12.46
N THR A 179 -18.40 -6.94 13.58
CA THR A 179 -19.54 -7.77 14.00
C THR A 179 -20.53 -6.97 14.83
N VAL A 180 -21.81 -7.01 14.46
CA VAL A 180 -22.89 -6.37 15.21
C VAL A 180 -23.11 -7.09 16.54
N ALA A 181 -22.81 -6.42 17.65
CA ALA A 181 -23.06 -6.93 19.00
C ALA A 181 -24.54 -6.79 19.39
N SER A 182 -25.17 -5.68 19.04
CA SER A 182 -26.59 -5.44 19.31
C SER A 182 -27.18 -4.35 18.43
N VAL A 183 -28.50 -4.37 18.26
CA VAL A 183 -29.25 -3.32 17.57
C VAL A 183 -30.32 -2.76 18.50
N GLN A 184 -30.30 -1.44 18.70
CA GLN A 184 -31.28 -0.72 19.50
C GLN A 184 -31.91 0.41 18.69
N GLY A 185 -33.19 0.24 18.31
CA GLY A 185 -33.82 1.17 17.38
C GLY A 185 -33.13 1.07 16.02
N ASN A 186 -32.50 2.16 15.58
CA ASN A 186 -31.74 2.25 14.34
C ASN A 186 -30.23 2.42 14.56
N VAL A 187 -29.72 2.01 15.71
CA VAL A 187 -28.29 2.07 16.04
C VAL A 187 -27.75 0.65 16.19
N MET A 188 -26.72 0.34 15.42
CA MET A 188 -25.88 -0.84 15.59
C MET A 188 -24.75 -0.49 16.57
N THR A 189 -24.43 -1.42 17.47
CA THR A 189 -23.21 -1.37 18.28
C THR A 189 -22.36 -2.58 17.94
N PHE A 190 -21.06 -2.39 17.78
CA PHE A 190 -20.11 -3.41 17.35
C PHE A 190 -19.34 -4.04 18.51
N THR A 191 -18.80 -5.24 18.28
CA THR A 191 -17.98 -5.96 19.27
C THR A 191 -16.58 -5.35 19.45
N THR A 192 -16.09 -4.65 18.44
CA THR A 192 -14.77 -4.00 18.36
C THR A 192 -14.90 -2.53 18.00
N GLU A 193 -13.85 -1.76 18.25
CA GLU A 193 -13.72 -0.36 17.82
C GLU A 193 -13.31 -0.33 16.35
N ALA A 194 -13.84 0.63 15.61
CA ALA A 194 -13.32 1.04 14.32
C ALA A 194 -12.15 2.02 14.51
N ASN A 195 -11.26 2.09 13.51
CA ASN A 195 -10.14 3.03 13.53
C ASN A 195 -10.59 4.50 13.52
N TYR A 196 -11.68 4.81 12.83
CA TYR A 196 -12.27 6.15 12.75
C TYR A 196 -13.76 6.13 13.12
N ASP A 197 -14.31 7.33 13.32
CA ASP A 197 -15.72 7.51 13.68
C ASP A 197 -16.67 6.97 12.58
N LEU A 198 -17.74 6.30 13.01
CA LEU A 198 -18.77 5.70 12.16
C LEU A 198 -19.93 6.68 11.95
N GLY A 199 -19.68 7.69 11.13
CA GLY A 199 -20.57 8.82 10.89
C GLY A 199 -21.41 8.74 9.61
N ALA A 200 -22.06 9.85 9.25
CA ALA A 200 -22.92 9.93 8.06
C ALA A 200 -22.16 9.88 6.72
N ALA A 201 -20.84 10.12 6.74
CA ALA A 201 -19.95 9.96 5.59
C ALA A 201 -19.50 8.50 5.38
N SER A 202 -19.74 7.61 6.34
CA SER A 202 -19.35 6.21 6.23
C SER A 202 -20.28 5.47 5.27
N ARG A 203 -19.70 4.84 4.25
CA ARG A 203 -20.40 3.93 3.34
C ARG A 203 -20.20 2.49 3.79
N TYR A 204 -21.23 1.65 3.71
CA TYR A 204 -21.15 0.29 4.20
C TYR A 204 -22.13 -0.66 3.50
N TYR A 205 -21.94 -1.96 3.74
CA TYR A 205 -22.92 -3.00 3.46
C TYR A 205 -23.00 -3.98 4.64
N VAL A 206 -24.05 -4.80 4.66
CA VAL A 206 -24.29 -5.79 5.72
C VAL A 206 -24.38 -7.18 5.12
N SER A 207 -23.69 -8.17 5.70
CA SER A 207 -23.81 -9.58 5.30
C SER A 207 -25.24 -10.08 5.39
N GLN A 208 -25.62 -11.03 4.53
CA GLN A 208 -26.93 -11.66 4.52
C GLN A 208 -26.82 -13.19 4.65
N ASP A 209 -27.76 -13.80 5.36
CA ASP A 209 -27.78 -15.25 5.61
C ASP A 209 -27.99 -16.06 4.32
N THR A 210 -28.69 -15.48 3.33
CA THR A 210 -29.18 -16.21 2.14
C THR A 210 -28.72 -15.54 0.85
N PRO A 211 -27.85 -16.22 0.06
CA PRO A 211 -27.43 -15.76 -1.26
C PRO A 211 -28.61 -15.59 -2.21
N ASP A 212 -28.71 -14.43 -2.86
CA ASP A 212 -29.83 -14.09 -3.73
C ASP A 212 -29.41 -13.70 -5.17
N ASN A 213 -28.12 -13.52 -5.43
CA ASN A 213 -27.53 -13.45 -6.77
C ASN A 213 -26.61 -14.63 -7.11
N VAL A 214 -26.46 -14.91 -8.40
CA VAL A 214 -25.53 -15.95 -8.87
C VAL A 214 -24.11 -15.51 -8.55
N GLY A 215 -23.33 -16.40 -7.92
CA GLY A 215 -21.97 -16.11 -7.46
C GLY A 215 -21.89 -15.69 -5.99
N GLU A 216 -23.02 -15.54 -5.30
CA GLU A 216 -23.02 -15.19 -3.88
C GLU A 216 -22.94 -16.42 -2.97
N TRP A 217 -22.29 -16.25 -1.82
CA TRP A 217 -22.18 -17.26 -0.78
C TRP A 217 -22.42 -16.69 0.62
N SER A 218 -22.83 -17.54 1.56
CA SER A 218 -22.95 -17.21 2.98
C SER A 218 -22.46 -18.39 3.83
N TYR A 219 -22.08 -18.11 5.07
CA TYR A 219 -21.64 -19.12 6.02
C TYR A 219 -22.37 -19.00 7.36
N ASP A 220 -22.97 -20.10 7.80
CA ASP A 220 -23.56 -20.21 9.13
C ASP A 220 -22.56 -20.94 10.05
N ALA A 221 -21.92 -20.20 10.95
CA ALA A 221 -20.95 -20.75 11.90
C ALA A 221 -21.57 -21.63 12.99
N GLU A 222 -22.87 -21.50 13.32
CA GLU A 222 -23.53 -22.35 14.32
C GLU A 222 -23.74 -23.77 13.77
N THR A 223 -24.11 -23.88 12.49
CA THR A 223 -24.31 -25.16 11.82
C THR A 223 -23.11 -25.61 10.98
N GLN A 224 -22.10 -24.75 10.85
CA GLN A 224 -20.95 -24.88 9.97
C GLN A 224 -21.35 -25.24 8.54
N THR A 225 -22.30 -24.48 7.98
CA THR A 225 -22.88 -24.72 6.66
C THR A 225 -22.56 -23.55 5.74
N ILE A 226 -21.90 -23.83 4.62
CA ILE A 226 -21.80 -22.89 3.51
C ILE A 226 -23.01 -23.03 2.58
N SER A 227 -23.57 -21.89 2.19
CA SER A 227 -24.59 -21.78 1.13
C SER A 227 -24.01 -21.02 -0.04
N TYR A 228 -24.20 -21.50 -1.27
CA TYR A 228 -23.67 -20.89 -2.49
C TYR A 228 -24.72 -20.89 -3.59
N LYS A 229 -25.08 -19.71 -4.09
CA LYS A 229 -25.97 -19.60 -5.25
C LYS A 229 -25.18 -19.75 -6.54
N ALA A 230 -25.05 -21.01 -6.95
CA ALA A 230 -24.16 -21.38 -8.03
C ALA A 230 -24.73 -21.00 -9.42
N PRO A 231 -23.86 -20.71 -10.41
CA PRO A 231 -24.28 -20.58 -11.79
C PRO A 231 -24.79 -21.92 -12.35
N ASP A 232 -25.59 -21.82 -13.41
CA ASP A 232 -26.08 -22.99 -14.15
C ASP A 232 -24.92 -23.91 -14.56
N GLY A 233 -25.02 -25.19 -14.23
CA GLY A 233 -24.02 -26.19 -14.59
C GLY A 233 -22.92 -26.43 -13.56
N PHE A 234 -22.95 -25.77 -12.40
CA PHE A 234 -22.10 -26.13 -11.28
C PHE A 234 -22.25 -27.61 -10.91
N THR A 235 -21.11 -28.29 -10.74
CA THR A 235 -21.08 -29.74 -10.51
C THR A 235 -20.78 -30.12 -9.06
N GLY A 236 -20.75 -29.15 -8.13
CA GLY A 236 -20.31 -29.37 -6.76
C GLY A 236 -18.81 -29.65 -6.64
N GLN A 237 -17.98 -29.07 -7.52
CA GLN A 237 -16.52 -29.25 -7.55
C GLN A 237 -15.83 -27.88 -7.59
N GLY A 238 -14.59 -27.85 -7.09
CA GLY A 238 -13.73 -26.67 -7.15
C GLY A 238 -13.95 -25.63 -6.05
N GLY A 239 -14.90 -25.84 -5.14
CA GLY A 239 -15.12 -24.95 -3.99
C GLY A 239 -14.04 -25.10 -2.94
N VAL A 240 -13.47 -23.98 -2.49
CA VAL A 240 -12.49 -23.89 -1.39
C VAL A 240 -12.90 -22.75 -0.48
N VAL A 241 -12.94 -23.01 0.83
CA VAL A 241 -13.09 -21.93 1.83
C VAL A 241 -11.75 -21.63 2.46
N SER A 242 -11.56 -20.41 2.95
CA SER A 242 -10.39 -20.05 3.73
C SER A 242 -10.72 -19.10 4.88
N GLY A 243 -9.87 -19.18 5.90
CA GLY A 243 -9.88 -18.30 7.06
C GLY A 243 -8.53 -17.58 7.19
N ASP A 244 -8.37 -16.91 8.33
CA ASP A 244 -7.18 -16.14 8.68
C ASP A 244 -6.10 -17.02 9.31
N HIS A 245 -5.03 -17.27 8.55
CA HIS A 245 -3.80 -17.93 8.97
C HIS A 245 -2.70 -17.81 7.91
N SER A 246 -1.45 -18.08 8.34
CA SER A 246 -0.28 -18.07 7.47
C SER A 246 0.01 -19.44 6.85
N ILE A 247 0.54 -19.49 5.62
CA ILE A 247 0.97 -20.77 5.00
C ILE A 247 2.38 -21.14 5.47
N PHE A 248 3.30 -20.18 5.46
CA PHE A 248 4.65 -20.33 6.01
C PHE A 248 4.92 -19.28 7.08
N VAL A 249 5.55 -19.69 8.16
CA VAL A 249 6.07 -18.80 9.20
C VAL A 249 7.57 -19.07 9.33
N VAL A 250 8.39 -18.04 9.12
CA VAL A 250 9.84 -18.06 9.23
C VAL A 250 10.26 -17.30 10.48
N ASP A 251 10.76 -17.99 11.50
CA ASP A 251 11.10 -17.38 12.79
C ASP A 251 12.60 -17.53 13.10
N GLY A 252 13.32 -16.41 13.02
CA GLY A 252 14.74 -16.30 13.32
C GLY A 252 15.66 -17.07 12.37
N ALA A 253 15.20 -17.36 11.15
CA ALA A 253 15.96 -18.13 10.15
C ALA A 253 16.70 -17.23 9.16
N ASP A 254 17.87 -17.72 8.70
CA ASP A 254 18.69 -17.03 7.72
C ASP A 254 18.61 -17.72 6.35
N ASN A 255 18.55 -16.95 5.27
CA ASN A 255 18.71 -17.45 3.89
C ASN A 255 17.72 -18.57 3.49
N VAL A 256 16.49 -18.53 4.00
CA VAL A 256 15.39 -19.38 3.49
C VAL A 256 14.95 -18.87 2.12
N SER A 257 14.49 -19.74 1.22
CA SER A 257 13.91 -19.28 -0.05
C SER A 257 12.67 -20.02 -0.52
N PHE A 258 11.80 -19.28 -1.20
CA PHE A 258 10.55 -19.75 -1.82
C PHE A 258 10.55 -19.36 -3.30
N LYS A 259 10.50 -20.36 -4.19
CA LYS A 259 10.67 -20.14 -5.64
C LYS A 259 9.66 -20.86 -6.53
N GLY A 260 9.04 -20.11 -7.43
CA GLY A 260 8.30 -20.66 -8.57
C GLY A 260 6.93 -21.26 -8.26
N MET A 261 6.30 -20.92 -7.12
CA MET A 261 5.02 -21.52 -6.70
C MET A 261 3.89 -20.50 -6.60
N THR A 262 2.65 -21.00 -6.61
CA THR A 262 1.45 -20.20 -6.32
C THR A 262 1.03 -20.38 -4.87
N PHE A 263 0.74 -19.28 -4.17
CA PHE A 263 0.11 -19.24 -2.85
C PHE A 263 -1.31 -18.73 -2.99
N THR A 264 -2.28 -19.40 -2.36
CA THR A 264 -3.70 -19.04 -2.49
C THR A 264 -4.52 -19.44 -1.27
N ASP A 265 -5.75 -18.93 -1.21
CA ASP A 265 -6.79 -19.32 -0.26
C ASP A 265 -6.36 -19.11 1.19
N THR A 266 -5.93 -17.90 1.53
CA THR A 266 -5.90 -17.39 2.91
C THR A 266 -6.72 -16.10 2.99
N ALA A 267 -7.18 -15.73 4.17
CA ALA A 267 -7.87 -14.47 4.41
C ALA A 267 -7.18 -13.71 5.55
N SER A 268 -7.70 -12.55 5.93
CA SER A 268 -7.28 -11.82 7.13
C SER A 268 -8.52 -11.35 7.90
N LYS A 269 -8.47 -11.34 9.23
CA LYS A 269 -9.57 -10.81 10.06
C LYS A 269 -9.49 -9.30 10.27
N SER A 270 -8.32 -8.72 10.08
CA SER A 270 -8.09 -7.28 10.18
C SER A 270 -7.14 -6.81 9.08
N GLY A 271 -7.00 -5.50 8.93
CA GLY A 271 -6.02 -4.94 8.00
C GLY A 271 -4.58 -5.12 8.46
N ASP A 272 -4.36 -5.24 9.78
CA ASP A 272 -3.04 -5.44 10.36
C ASP A 272 -2.39 -6.70 9.78
N PRO A 273 -1.11 -6.65 9.38
CA PRO A 273 -0.42 -7.77 8.77
C PRO A 273 0.02 -8.81 9.82
N GLU A 274 -0.88 -9.24 10.72
CA GLU A 274 -0.59 -10.26 11.74
C GLU A 274 -0.36 -11.65 11.14
N THR A 275 -0.96 -11.92 9.97
CA THR A 275 -0.79 -13.16 9.21
C THR A 275 -0.55 -12.84 7.73
N ALA A 276 0.13 -13.75 7.04
CA ALA A 276 0.41 -13.63 5.61
C ALA A 276 0.64 -14.99 4.97
N ALA A 277 0.52 -15.10 3.65
CA ALA A 277 0.91 -16.34 2.96
C ALA A 277 2.36 -16.73 3.30
N ILE A 278 3.27 -15.75 3.38
CA ILE A 278 4.60 -15.93 3.98
C ILE A 278 4.82 -14.86 5.04
N GLU A 279 4.93 -15.28 6.29
CA GLU A 279 5.23 -14.45 7.44
C GLU A 279 6.67 -14.69 7.89
N ALA A 280 7.43 -13.63 8.17
CA ALA A 280 8.82 -13.73 8.61
C ALA A 280 9.11 -12.81 9.80
N HIS A 281 9.62 -13.40 10.88
CA HIS A 281 10.05 -12.74 12.11
C HIS A 281 11.55 -12.88 12.28
N ASP A 282 12.24 -11.76 12.55
CA ASP A 282 13.68 -11.72 12.80
C ASP A 282 14.51 -12.48 11.73
N ALA A 283 14.02 -12.48 10.49
CA ALA A 283 14.60 -13.26 9.39
C ALA A 283 15.60 -12.43 8.59
N THR A 284 16.73 -13.04 8.24
CA THR A 284 17.77 -12.37 7.47
C THR A 284 18.05 -13.06 6.14
N GLY A 285 18.05 -12.31 5.04
CA GLY A 285 18.39 -12.85 3.72
C GLY A 285 17.35 -13.82 3.14
N LEU A 286 16.10 -13.77 3.61
CA LEU A 286 14.97 -14.47 2.99
C LEU A 286 14.85 -14.08 1.52
N VAL A 287 14.58 -15.06 0.65
CA VAL A 287 14.35 -14.84 -0.78
C VAL A 287 12.99 -15.38 -1.20
N VAL A 288 12.06 -14.49 -1.53
CA VAL A 288 10.76 -14.81 -2.13
C VAL A 288 10.82 -14.42 -3.60
N GLU A 289 11.02 -15.39 -4.49
CA GLU A 289 11.37 -15.15 -5.88
C GLU A 289 10.48 -15.88 -6.88
N GLY A 290 9.91 -15.16 -7.85
CA GLY A 290 9.22 -15.81 -8.97
C GLY A 290 7.94 -16.54 -8.57
N ASN A 291 7.22 -16.07 -7.56
CA ASN A 291 5.99 -16.69 -7.08
C ASN A 291 4.74 -15.94 -7.56
N HIS A 292 3.59 -16.56 -7.39
CA HIS A 292 2.28 -15.95 -7.63
C HIS A 292 1.45 -16.02 -6.33
N PHE A 293 0.93 -14.90 -5.86
CA PHE A 293 0.07 -14.81 -4.69
C PHE A 293 -1.31 -14.37 -5.18
N THR A 294 -2.33 -15.18 -4.94
CA THR A 294 -3.70 -14.86 -5.38
C THR A 294 -4.73 -15.22 -4.33
N ASN A 295 -5.73 -14.38 -4.08
CA ASN A 295 -6.78 -14.64 -3.08
C ASN A 295 -6.21 -14.96 -1.68
N VAL A 296 -5.22 -14.17 -1.24
CA VAL A 296 -4.57 -14.28 0.07
C VAL A 296 -4.89 -13.08 0.96
N GLY A 297 -4.74 -13.22 2.27
CA GLY A 297 -4.85 -12.12 3.24
C GLY A 297 -3.83 -11.01 2.96
N VAL A 298 -2.60 -11.26 3.39
CA VAL A 298 -1.38 -10.52 3.02
C VAL A 298 -0.48 -11.46 2.21
N GLY A 299 0.25 -10.94 1.23
CA GLY A 299 1.19 -11.73 0.44
C GLY A 299 2.43 -12.14 1.25
N VAL A 300 3.29 -11.17 1.56
CA VAL A 300 4.48 -11.35 2.38
C VAL A 300 4.50 -10.32 3.51
N ALA A 301 4.68 -10.75 4.76
CA ALA A 301 4.84 -9.87 5.91
C ALA A 301 6.21 -10.08 6.57
N LEU A 302 6.94 -8.98 6.81
CA LEU A 302 8.23 -8.95 7.49
C LEU A 302 8.08 -8.22 8.82
N HIS A 303 8.56 -8.86 9.90
CA HIS A 303 8.40 -8.42 11.28
C HIS A 303 9.70 -8.42 12.07
N GLY A 304 9.69 -7.70 13.19
CA GLY A 304 10.80 -7.64 14.13
C GLY A 304 12.06 -7.10 13.47
N ASP A 305 13.21 -7.71 13.78
CA ASP A 305 14.53 -7.33 13.26
C ASP A 305 14.81 -7.91 11.86
N SER A 306 13.75 -8.24 11.10
CA SER A 306 13.92 -8.81 9.74
C SER A 306 14.65 -7.83 8.82
N SER A 307 15.76 -8.30 8.24
CA SER A 307 16.63 -7.45 7.43
C SER A 307 17.33 -8.14 6.25
N GLY A 308 17.70 -7.36 5.23
CA GLY A 308 18.41 -7.89 4.07
C GLY A 308 17.58 -8.89 3.24
N ASN A 309 16.26 -8.91 3.40
CA ASN A 309 15.37 -9.83 2.70
C ASN A 309 15.06 -9.32 1.29
N THR A 310 14.76 -10.24 0.37
CA THR A 310 14.45 -9.92 -1.02
C THR A 310 13.12 -10.53 -1.44
N VAL A 311 12.16 -9.69 -1.80
CA VAL A 311 10.90 -10.06 -2.45
C VAL A 311 10.97 -9.61 -3.90
N SER A 312 11.25 -10.55 -4.81
CA SER A 312 11.58 -10.20 -6.20
C SER A 312 10.87 -10.99 -7.28
N GLY A 313 10.38 -10.31 -8.31
CA GLY A 313 9.83 -10.99 -9.49
C GLY A 313 8.58 -11.80 -9.20
N ASN A 314 7.79 -11.43 -8.18
CA ASN A 314 6.54 -12.09 -7.85
C ASN A 314 5.34 -11.35 -8.48
N SER A 315 4.22 -12.06 -8.59
CA SER A 315 2.91 -11.49 -8.95
C SER A 315 1.97 -11.59 -7.76
N PHE A 316 1.25 -10.51 -7.46
CA PHE A 316 0.24 -10.44 -6.40
C PHE A 316 -1.07 -9.97 -7.01
N GLU A 317 -2.12 -10.77 -6.85
CA GLU A 317 -3.45 -10.51 -7.41
C GLU A 317 -4.54 -10.75 -6.34
N HIS A 318 -5.52 -9.87 -6.20
CA HIS A 318 -6.66 -10.08 -5.29
C HIS A 318 -6.25 -10.38 -3.84
N THR A 319 -5.40 -9.55 -3.25
CA THR A 319 -5.06 -9.64 -1.81
C THR A 319 -6.04 -8.84 -0.96
N TRP A 320 -6.36 -9.31 0.24
CA TRP A 320 -7.30 -8.60 1.13
C TRP A 320 -6.69 -7.33 1.73
N SER A 321 -5.40 -7.37 2.08
CA SER A 321 -4.59 -6.25 2.56
C SER A 321 -3.34 -6.13 1.67
N SER A 322 -2.21 -5.64 2.20
CA SER A 322 -0.98 -5.39 1.46
C SER A 322 -0.44 -6.63 0.73
N ALA A 323 0.18 -6.41 -0.43
CA ALA A 323 0.94 -7.44 -1.13
C ALA A 323 2.25 -7.74 -0.38
N VAL A 324 2.93 -6.69 0.07
CA VAL A 324 4.12 -6.78 0.92
C VAL A 324 3.99 -5.80 2.08
N ALA A 325 4.13 -6.28 3.30
CA ALA A 325 4.11 -5.46 4.51
C ALA A 325 5.43 -5.57 5.26
N MET A 326 6.02 -4.43 5.62
CA MET A 326 7.20 -4.30 6.46
C MET A 326 6.81 -3.57 7.73
N THR A 327 6.77 -4.26 8.86
CA THR A 327 6.34 -3.68 10.13
C THR A 327 7.52 -3.11 10.92
N ALA A 328 7.19 -2.53 12.08
CA ALA A 328 8.14 -1.83 12.93
C ALA A 328 9.41 -2.64 13.23
N GLY A 329 10.57 -2.00 13.09
CA GLY A 329 11.90 -2.56 13.37
C GLY A 329 12.60 -3.20 12.17
N THR A 330 11.89 -3.46 11.08
CA THR A 330 12.48 -4.05 9.87
C THR A 330 13.40 -3.06 9.15
N SER A 331 14.41 -3.57 8.44
CA SER A 331 15.37 -2.70 7.75
C SER A 331 16.10 -3.34 6.57
N ASP A 332 16.67 -2.53 5.69
CA ASP A 332 17.56 -2.97 4.60
C ASP A 332 16.93 -4.05 3.69
N ASN A 333 15.61 -4.08 3.54
CA ASN A 333 14.91 -5.04 2.68
C ASN A 333 14.80 -4.52 1.25
N ARG A 334 14.66 -5.44 0.30
CA ARG A 334 14.47 -5.12 -1.11
C ARG A 334 13.20 -5.72 -1.68
N VAL A 335 12.31 -4.86 -2.18
CA VAL A 335 11.09 -5.25 -2.90
C VAL A 335 11.25 -4.79 -4.34
N THR A 336 11.51 -5.74 -5.24
CA THR A 336 11.93 -5.39 -6.61
C THR A 336 11.27 -6.20 -7.71
N ASN A 337 10.97 -5.57 -8.84
CA ASN A 337 10.52 -6.26 -10.05
C ASN A 337 9.21 -7.05 -9.86
N ASN A 338 8.37 -6.72 -8.89
CA ASN A 338 7.08 -7.39 -8.65
C ASN A 338 5.96 -6.73 -9.46
N THR A 339 4.91 -7.49 -9.76
CA THR A 339 3.64 -6.97 -10.30
C THR A 339 2.55 -7.12 -9.24
N VAL A 340 1.83 -6.05 -8.94
CA VAL A 340 0.70 -6.05 -8.01
C VAL A 340 -0.52 -5.51 -8.75
N ASP A 341 -1.61 -6.25 -8.72
CA ASP A 341 -2.89 -5.85 -9.29
C ASP A 341 -4.02 -6.19 -8.31
N HIS A 342 -4.90 -5.24 -8.00
CA HIS A 342 -6.01 -5.45 -7.06
C HIS A 342 -5.56 -5.97 -5.69
N SER A 343 -4.61 -5.30 -5.02
CA SER A 343 -4.34 -5.51 -3.59
C SER A 343 -5.31 -4.72 -2.72
N ASN A 344 -5.33 -5.04 -1.42
CA ASN A 344 -6.09 -4.29 -0.41
C ASN A 344 -7.62 -4.28 -0.63
N GLU A 345 -8.20 -5.31 -1.26
CA GLU A 345 -9.61 -5.32 -1.64
C GLU A 345 -10.60 -5.29 -0.46
N VAL A 346 -10.15 -5.68 0.74
CA VAL A 346 -10.99 -5.73 1.95
C VAL A 346 -10.53 -4.68 2.97
N PHE A 347 -9.22 -4.54 3.17
CA PHE A 347 -8.61 -3.60 4.11
C PHE A 347 -7.77 -2.57 3.35
N VAL A 348 -8.36 -1.39 3.15
CA VAL A 348 -7.85 -0.35 2.25
C VAL A 348 -6.82 0.59 2.90
N GLN A 349 -6.64 0.52 4.21
CA GLN A 349 -5.94 1.57 4.94
C GLN A 349 -4.42 1.61 4.74
N TYR A 350 -3.81 0.54 4.24
CA TYR A 350 -2.37 0.41 3.99
C TYR A 350 -2.02 0.56 2.50
N GLY A 351 -0.73 0.70 2.20
CA GLY A 351 -0.23 0.61 0.82
C GLY A 351 -0.11 -0.82 0.32
N SER A 352 -0.09 -0.99 -1.00
CA SER A 352 0.20 -2.30 -1.61
C SER A 352 1.57 -2.83 -1.21
N ILE A 353 2.57 -1.94 -1.17
CA ILE A 353 3.84 -2.14 -0.50
C ILE A 353 3.87 -1.17 0.68
N ASP A 354 3.69 -1.71 1.88
CA ASP A 354 3.59 -0.92 3.11
C ASP A 354 4.89 -1.00 3.94
N MET A 355 5.38 0.15 4.39
CA MET A 355 6.49 0.29 5.32
C MET A 355 6.01 1.08 6.53
N THR A 356 5.89 0.40 7.67
CA THR A 356 5.55 1.03 8.95
C THR A 356 6.76 0.93 9.88
N GLU A 357 7.32 2.08 10.27
CA GLU A 357 8.48 2.20 11.16
C GLU A 357 9.66 1.31 10.73
N SER A 358 9.96 1.37 9.44
CA SER A 358 10.95 0.54 8.74
C SER A 358 11.99 1.42 8.05
N ALA A 359 13.25 0.97 8.03
CA ALA A 359 14.38 1.82 7.64
C ALA A 359 15.25 1.28 6.49
N GLY A 360 15.71 2.17 5.61
CA GLY A 360 16.77 1.87 4.64
C GLY A 360 16.38 0.87 3.55
N ASN A 361 15.09 0.69 3.28
CA ASN A 361 14.61 -0.27 2.29
C ASN A 361 14.79 0.24 0.86
N GLN A 362 14.90 -0.68 -0.09
CA GLN A 362 14.91 -0.40 -1.53
C GLN A 362 13.65 -0.96 -2.19
N ILE A 363 12.82 -0.06 -2.72
CA ILE A 363 11.57 -0.39 -3.41
C ILE A 363 11.72 0.02 -4.87
N ASP A 364 12.03 -0.94 -5.75
CA ASP A 364 12.47 -0.64 -7.11
C ASP A 364 11.86 -1.49 -8.23
N HIS A 365 11.56 -0.89 -9.39
CA HIS A 365 11.06 -1.61 -10.57
C HIS A 365 9.76 -2.41 -10.34
N ASN A 366 8.90 -2.01 -9.41
CA ASN A 366 7.60 -2.67 -9.23
C ASN A 366 6.55 -2.05 -10.16
N THR A 367 5.58 -2.85 -10.62
CA THR A 367 4.38 -2.35 -11.31
C THR A 367 3.18 -2.58 -10.40
N ILE A 368 2.44 -1.51 -10.08
CA ILE A 368 1.30 -1.55 -9.16
C ILE A 368 0.08 -0.95 -9.88
N THR A 369 -1.01 -1.71 -9.97
CA THR A 369 -2.22 -1.29 -10.68
C THR A 369 -3.51 -1.57 -9.91
N ASN A 370 -4.49 -0.68 -10.07
CA ASN A 370 -5.87 -0.88 -9.60
C ASN A 370 -5.98 -1.11 -8.08
N VAL A 371 -5.44 -0.17 -7.30
CA VAL A 371 -5.37 -0.28 -5.83
C VAL A 371 -6.24 0.80 -5.17
N PRO A 372 -6.90 0.49 -4.04
CA PRO A 372 -7.93 1.37 -3.47
C PRO A 372 -7.36 2.66 -2.85
N ARG A 373 -6.15 2.59 -2.29
CA ARG A 373 -5.47 3.68 -1.58
C ARG A 373 -4.04 3.89 -2.09
N PHE A 374 -3.02 3.69 -1.26
CA PHE A 374 -1.63 3.97 -1.61
C PHE A 374 -1.06 2.83 -2.46
N GLY A 375 -0.23 3.16 -3.45
CA GLY A 375 0.60 2.14 -4.10
C GLY A 375 1.76 1.74 -3.19
N ILE A 376 2.51 2.73 -2.72
CA ILE A 376 3.63 2.55 -1.79
C ILE A 376 3.43 3.52 -0.62
N SER A 377 3.46 3.01 0.61
CA SER A 377 3.34 3.82 1.83
C SER A 377 4.57 3.68 2.73
N GLU A 378 4.92 4.78 3.37
CA GLU A 378 5.88 4.87 4.46
C GLU A 378 5.24 5.63 5.62
N VAL A 379 5.17 5.01 6.80
CA VAL A 379 4.53 5.57 7.99
C VAL A 379 5.50 5.48 9.16
N ASN A 380 5.88 6.64 9.70
CA ASN A 380 6.80 6.80 10.82
C ASN A 380 6.14 7.64 11.92
N TYR A 381 6.23 7.24 13.19
CA TYR A 381 5.66 8.00 14.29
C TYR A 381 6.35 7.79 15.65
N ASP A 382 7.03 6.65 15.91
CA ASP A 382 7.80 6.44 17.14
C ASP A 382 9.29 6.83 16.96
N PRO A 383 9.75 7.94 17.57
CA PRO A 383 11.14 8.38 17.47
C PRO A 383 12.16 7.47 18.18
N ASP A 384 11.71 6.48 18.95
CA ASP A 384 12.59 5.46 19.52
C ASP A 384 12.90 4.31 18.54
N ILE A 385 12.21 4.25 17.39
CA ILE A 385 12.40 3.24 16.34
C ILE A 385 13.06 3.93 15.13
N GLN A 386 14.19 3.40 14.67
CA GLN A 386 14.81 3.92 13.46
C GLN A 386 13.91 3.64 12.26
N SER A 387 13.58 4.67 11.49
CA SER A 387 12.61 4.62 10.41
C SER A 387 13.01 5.56 9.26
N GLY A 388 12.41 5.40 8.08
CA GLY A 388 12.69 6.22 6.91
C GLY A 388 14.02 5.91 6.21
N GLY A 389 14.56 6.88 5.48
CA GLY A 389 15.78 6.70 4.68
C GLY A 389 15.62 5.67 3.55
N ASN A 390 14.38 5.43 3.12
CA ASN A 390 14.05 4.46 2.09
C ASN A 390 14.35 5.02 0.70
N THR A 391 14.61 4.14 -0.26
CA THR A 391 14.76 4.51 -1.68
C THR A 391 13.62 3.90 -2.48
N ILE A 392 12.76 4.76 -3.05
CA ILE A 392 11.61 4.39 -3.87
C ILE A 392 11.88 4.85 -5.30
N GLU A 393 12.24 3.92 -6.19
CA GLU A 393 12.73 4.28 -7.52
C GLU A 393 12.29 3.37 -8.67
N TYR A 394 12.11 3.93 -9.87
CA TYR A 394 11.75 3.16 -11.07
C TYR A 394 10.47 2.33 -10.95
N ASN A 395 9.55 2.69 -10.04
CA ASN A 395 8.26 2.02 -9.92
C ASN A 395 7.25 2.61 -10.91
N ASP A 396 6.31 1.78 -11.34
CA ASP A 396 5.24 2.09 -12.27
C ASP A 396 3.89 1.91 -11.59
N ILE A 397 3.27 3.01 -11.17
CA ILE A 397 2.03 3.00 -10.38
C ILE A 397 0.92 3.59 -11.22
N ARG A 398 -0.16 2.83 -11.44
CA ARG A 398 -1.33 3.31 -12.17
C ARG A 398 -2.63 3.01 -11.43
N HIS A 399 -3.62 3.89 -11.55
CA HIS A 399 -4.94 3.63 -10.98
C HIS A 399 -4.86 3.30 -9.48
N SER A 400 -4.11 4.10 -8.72
CA SER A 400 -4.10 4.05 -7.25
C SER A 400 -5.15 5.02 -6.68
N GLY A 401 -5.50 4.93 -5.40
CA GLY A 401 -6.48 5.81 -4.78
C GLY A 401 -7.91 5.60 -5.28
N GLN A 402 -8.24 4.47 -5.89
CA GLN A 402 -9.51 4.28 -6.61
C GLN A 402 -10.74 4.17 -5.70
N GLN A 403 -10.56 4.10 -4.38
CA GLN A 403 -11.66 3.92 -3.44
C GLN A 403 -11.57 4.78 -2.18
N THR A 404 -10.47 5.50 -1.96
CA THR A 404 -10.25 6.29 -0.75
C THR A 404 -9.73 7.70 -1.09
N PRO A 405 -10.05 8.73 -0.29
CA PRO A 405 -9.45 10.05 -0.43
C PRO A 405 -8.12 10.14 0.31
N ASP A 406 -7.56 11.36 0.34
CA ASP A 406 -6.37 11.73 1.10
C ASP A 406 -5.21 10.78 0.82
N THR A 407 -4.92 10.68 -0.48
CA THR A 407 -4.10 9.60 -1.02
C THR A 407 -2.94 10.12 -1.86
N GLY A 408 -1.77 9.50 -1.66
CA GLY A 408 -0.63 9.55 -2.55
C GLY A 408 -0.47 8.20 -3.26
N ALA A 409 -0.16 8.17 -4.55
CA ALA A 409 0.32 6.92 -5.16
C ALA A 409 1.61 6.44 -4.44
N ILE A 410 2.47 7.39 -4.08
CA ILE A 410 3.51 7.24 -3.08
C ILE A 410 3.15 8.16 -1.90
N TYR A 411 3.01 7.59 -0.70
CA TYR A 411 2.60 8.29 0.51
C TYR A 411 3.65 8.15 1.62
N LEU A 412 4.09 9.26 2.19
CA LEU A 412 4.98 9.30 3.35
C LEU A 412 4.28 10.05 4.49
N PHE A 413 4.37 9.55 5.70
CA PHE A 413 3.90 10.22 6.91
C PHE A 413 4.95 10.08 8.01
N SER A 414 5.27 11.18 8.72
CA SER A 414 6.26 11.16 9.78
C SER A 414 5.77 11.63 11.15
N ALA A 415 4.55 12.17 11.27
CA ALA A 415 4.09 12.81 12.51
C ALA A 415 5.19 13.71 13.13
N ASP A 416 5.30 13.78 14.45
CA ASP A 416 6.38 14.49 15.14
C ASP A 416 7.68 13.66 15.27
N ASP A 417 7.88 12.61 14.46
CA ASP A 417 9.06 11.75 14.52
C ASP A 417 10.31 12.48 13.98
N SER A 418 11.00 13.16 14.89
CA SER A 418 12.29 13.80 14.62
C SER A 418 13.44 12.82 14.32
N GLY A 419 13.22 11.52 14.52
CA GLY A 419 14.16 10.43 14.29
C GLY A 419 14.06 9.80 12.89
N ALA A 420 12.99 10.06 12.14
CA ALA A 420 12.80 9.54 10.79
C ALA A 420 13.83 10.14 9.82
N ASP A 421 14.57 9.27 9.11
CA ASP A 421 15.51 9.65 8.07
C ASP A 421 14.77 10.05 6.78
N GLY A 422 15.27 11.05 6.05
CA GLY A 422 14.65 11.50 4.80
C GLY A 422 14.79 10.48 3.65
N SER A 423 13.68 10.11 3.03
CA SER A 423 13.63 9.14 1.94
C SER A 423 13.92 9.76 0.56
N VAL A 424 14.36 8.93 -0.39
CA VAL A 424 14.61 9.30 -1.79
C VAL A 424 13.51 8.71 -2.66
N ILE A 425 12.79 9.57 -3.39
CA ILE A 425 11.69 9.22 -4.30
C ILE A 425 12.07 9.69 -5.70
N ARG A 426 12.47 8.76 -6.58
CA ARG A 426 12.98 9.18 -7.89
C ARG A 426 12.63 8.28 -9.06
N TYR A 427 12.54 8.86 -10.25
CA TYR A 427 12.38 8.13 -11.50
C TYR A 427 11.17 7.17 -11.54
N ASN A 428 10.13 7.44 -10.75
CA ASN A 428 8.88 6.68 -10.78
C ASN A 428 7.93 7.23 -11.86
N THR A 429 7.08 6.38 -12.41
CA THR A 429 5.93 6.79 -13.25
C THR A 429 4.64 6.59 -12.48
N ILE A 430 3.86 7.65 -12.35
CA ILE A 430 2.58 7.67 -11.64
C ILE A 430 1.52 8.20 -12.59
N VAL A 431 0.48 7.42 -12.81
CA VAL A 431 -0.60 7.77 -13.74
C VAL A 431 -1.95 7.48 -13.12
N ASP A 432 -2.87 8.43 -13.16
CA ASP A 432 -4.27 8.25 -12.74
C ASP A 432 -4.38 7.88 -11.25
N THR A 433 -3.99 8.80 -10.38
CA THR A 433 -4.27 8.68 -8.95
C THR A 433 -5.67 9.24 -8.70
N GLY A 434 -6.57 8.41 -8.17
CA GLY A 434 -7.98 8.72 -7.94
C GLY A 434 -8.21 9.71 -6.80
N GLY A 435 -8.60 9.22 -5.62
CA GLY A 435 -8.90 10.04 -4.44
C GLY A 435 -10.37 9.99 -4.02
N THR A 436 -11.09 8.90 -4.32
CA THR A 436 -12.54 8.81 -4.12
C THR A 436 -12.97 9.17 -2.70
N ASN A 437 -13.61 10.33 -2.55
CA ASN A 437 -13.97 10.90 -1.26
C ASN A 437 -15.45 10.71 -0.94
N THR A 438 -15.81 10.73 0.34
CA THR A 438 -17.20 10.70 0.80
C THR A 438 -17.56 11.87 1.70
N LYS A 439 -18.86 12.10 1.84
CA LYS A 439 -19.49 13.04 2.76
C LYS A 439 -20.85 12.49 3.16
N ASP A 440 -21.55 13.19 4.03
CA ASP A 440 -22.89 12.82 4.49
C ASP A 440 -23.82 12.34 3.35
N GLY A 441 -24.07 11.03 3.33
CA GLY A 441 -24.98 10.39 2.39
C GLY A 441 -24.53 10.33 0.93
N GLY A 442 -23.24 10.50 0.61
CA GLY A 442 -22.79 10.40 -0.77
C GLY A 442 -21.30 10.62 -1.02
N PHE A 443 -20.92 10.47 -2.28
CA PHE A 443 -19.58 10.81 -2.76
C PHE A 443 -19.33 12.32 -2.78
N ALA A 444 -18.08 12.71 -2.61
CA ALA A 444 -17.59 14.08 -2.57
C ALA A 444 -16.59 14.34 -3.70
N GLU A 445 -15.91 15.47 -3.64
CA GLU A 445 -14.83 15.79 -4.58
C GLU A 445 -13.61 14.94 -4.26
N ASP A 446 -13.06 14.31 -5.30
CA ASP A 446 -11.92 13.41 -5.17
C ASP A 446 -10.66 14.17 -4.77
N TRP A 447 -9.87 13.58 -3.87
CA TRP A 447 -8.68 14.22 -3.33
C TRP A 447 -7.47 13.29 -3.38
N SER A 448 -6.57 13.54 -4.32
CA SER A 448 -5.33 12.76 -4.47
C SER A 448 -4.14 13.57 -4.95
N SER A 449 -2.97 13.06 -4.60
CA SER A 449 -1.70 13.50 -5.16
C SER A 449 -0.91 12.32 -5.73
N GLY A 450 0.02 12.59 -6.64
CA GLY A 450 0.90 11.53 -7.13
C GLY A 450 1.89 11.11 -6.05
N ILE A 451 2.60 12.09 -5.51
CA ILE A 451 3.50 11.92 -4.37
C ILE A 451 2.98 12.80 -3.24
N TYR A 452 2.71 12.21 -2.08
CA TYR A 452 2.17 12.91 -0.93
C TYR A 452 3.06 12.69 0.30
N LEU A 453 3.70 13.75 0.74
CA LEU A 453 4.40 13.84 2.02
C LEU A 453 3.42 14.44 3.03
N ASP A 454 2.70 13.56 3.70
CA ASP A 454 1.77 13.92 4.76
C ASP A 454 2.49 14.14 6.09
N ASN A 455 1.81 14.89 6.95
CA ASN A 455 2.26 15.57 8.14
C ASN A 455 3.72 15.33 8.52
N MET A 456 4.51 16.37 8.24
CA MET A 456 5.87 16.58 8.74
C MET A 456 6.94 15.64 8.15
N ALA A 457 6.60 14.81 7.15
CA ALA A 457 7.60 14.11 6.35
C ALA A 457 8.61 15.10 5.73
N SER A 458 9.88 14.96 6.10
CA SER A 458 10.92 15.97 5.94
C SER A 458 12.23 15.39 5.43
N ASN A 459 13.11 16.26 4.93
CA ASN A 459 14.44 15.91 4.41
C ASN A 459 14.42 14.94 3.22
N ALA A 460 13.28 14.78 2.54
CA ALA A 460 13.13 13.91 1.39
C ALA A 460 13.75 14.52 0.12
N GLN A 461 14.19 13.66 -0.79
CA GLN A 461 14.60 14.04 -2.14
C GLN A 461 13.60 13.47 -3.14
N ILE A 462 12.91 14.35 -3.88
CA ILE A 462 11.84 14.01 -4.80
C ILE A 462 12.24 14.48 -6.19
N TYR A 463 12.74 13.57 -7.04
CA TYR A 463 13.22 14.00 -8.34
C TYR A 463 13.11 13.05 -9.51
N GLY A 464 13.06 13.63 -10.71
CA GLY A 464 13.05 12.85 -11.94
C GLY A 464 11.78 12.01 -12.10
N ASN A 465 10.73 12.23 -11.31
CA ASN A 465 9.48 11.47 -11.39
C ASN A 465 8.58 12.00 -12.51
N PHE A 466 7.77 11.12 -13.09
CA PHE A 466 6.69 11.47 -14.00
C PHE A 466 5.36 11.25 -13.30
N VAL A 467 4.54 12.31 -13.19
CA VAL A 467 3.23 12.26 -12.55
C VAL A 467 2.18 12.84 -13.50
N GLN A 468 1.11 12.08 -13.72
CA GLN A 468 0.02 12.49 -14.57
C GLN A 468 -1.35 12.10 -14.03
N GLY A 469 -2.32 13.00 -14.13
CA GLY A 469 -3.74 12.68 -13.90
C GLY A 469 -4.08 12.45 -12.43
N THR A 470 -3.79 13.43 -11.59
CA THR A 470 -4.23 13.43 -10.18
C THR A 470 -5.36 14.45 -9.98
N THR A 471 -6.13 14.36 -8.89
CA THR A 471 -7.30 15.25 -8.69
C THR A 471 -6.97 16.50 -7.89
N PHE A 472 -5.98 16.48 -7.00
CA PHE A 472 -5.54 17.64 -6.24
C PHE A 472 -4.16 18.14 -6.68
N SER A 473 -3.09 17.34 -6.53
CA SER A 473 -1.74 17.81 -6.89
C SER A 473 -0.81 16.76 -7.52
N GLY A 474 0.20 17.17 -8.28
CA GLY A 474 1.26 16.24 -8.68
C GLY A 474 2.10 15.79 -7.47
N ILE A 475 2.57 16.76 -6.69
CA ILE A 475 3.36 16.57 -5.47
C ILE A 475 2.77 17.45 -4.36
N LEU A 476 2.44 16.84 -3.22
CA LEU A 476 1.98 17.55 -2.02
C LEU A 476 2.99 17.38 -0.89
N VAL A 477 3.40 18.49 -0.28
CA VAL A 477 4.10 18.51 1.00
C VAL A 477 3.20 19.16 2.03
N HIS A 478 2.85 18.44 3.09
CA HIS A 478 1.97 18.88 4.15
C HIS A 478 2.74 18.88 5.48
N GLY A 479 3.06 20.06 6.00
CA GLY A 479 3.84 20.27 7.23
C GLY A 479 5.35 19.96 7.14
N GLY A 480 5.80 19.22 6.12
CA GLY A 480 7.20 18.83 5.91
C GLY A 480 8.18 19.97 5.65
N SER A 481 9.45 19.79 6.05
CA SER A 481 10.54 20.76 5.88
C SER A 481 11.81 20.16 5.25
N ASN A 482 12.65 21.01 4.68
CA ASN A 482 13.93 20.67 4.04
C ASN A 482 13.83 19.60 2.93
N ASN A 483 12.70 19.50 2.26
CA ASN A 483 12.52 18.59 1.13
C ASN A 483 13.08 19.21 -0.17
N GLU A 484 13.75 18.43 -1.01
CA GLU A 484 14.24 18.85 -2.32
C GLU A 484 13.33 18.31 -3.42
N ILE A 485 12.70 19.18 -4.20
CA ILE A 485 11.71 18.83 -5.23
C ILE A 485 12.19 19.33 -6.59
N HIS A 486 12.75 18.45 -7.42
CA HIS A 486 13.36 18.88 -8.67
C HIS A 486 13.29 17.86 -9.81
N ASP A 487 13.49 18.29 -11.05
CA ASP A 487 13.49 17.41 -12.23
C ASP A 487 12.19 16.60 -12.45
N ASN A 488 11.09 16.93 -11.78
CA ASN A 488 9.83 16.20 -11.95
C ASN A 488 9.06 16.70 -13.16
N THR A 489 8.43 15.79 -13.89
CA THR A 489 7.54 16.08 -15.02
C THR A 489 6.08 15.87 -14.57
N LEU A 490 5.32 16.97 -14.47
CA LEU A 490 4.00 17.02 -13.86
C LEU A 490 2.96 17.48 -14.88
N LEU A 491 2.18 16.53 -15.42
CA LEU A 491 1.26 16.77 -16.54
C LEU A 491 -0.18 16.51 -16.13
N ASP A 492 -1.11 17.36 -16.58
CA ASP A 492 -2.55 17.11 -16.44
C ASP A 492 -2.98 16.71 -15.01
N ASN A 493 -2.37 17.32 -13.99
CA ASN A 493 -2.79 17.16 -12.60
C ASN A 493 -3.88 18.20 -12.29
N GLY A 494 -4.62 17.97 -11.21
CA GLY A 494 -5.79 18.76 -10.84
C GLY A 494 -5.46 20.21 -10.48
N LYS A 495 -5.62 20.58 -9.22
CA LYS A 495 -5.46 21.97 -8.80
C LYS A 495 -4.02 22.46 -8.96
N TYR A 496 -3.04 21.65 -8.58
CA TYR A 496 -1.64 22.05 -8.51
C TYR A 496 -0.69 21.03 -9.14
N GLY A 497 0.45 21.49 -9.64
CA GLY A 497 1.58 20.62 -9.93
C GLY A 497 2.30 20.29 -8.65
N ILE A 498 2.64 21.33 -7.89
CA ILE A 498 3.32 21.21 -6.60
C ILE A 498 2.59 22.08 -5.61
N SER A 499 2.28 21.53 -4.44
CA SER A 499 1.67 22.26 -3.34
C SER A 499 2.45 22.02 -2.07
N THR A 500 2.81 23.08 -1.35
CA THR A 500 3.37 22.98 -0.01
C THR A 500 2.49 23.71 0.99
N ILE A 501 1.91 22.99 1.94
CA ILE A 501 0.88 23.49 2.85
C ILE A 501 1.34 23.32 4.30
N THR A 502 1.07 24.32 5.14
CA THR A 502 1.29 24.25 6.59
C THR A 502 0.32 23.25 7.23
N ALA A 503 0.80 22.36 8.09
CA ALA A 503 -0.03 21.41 8.85
C ALA A 503 0.03 21.74 10.36
N ASP A 504 -1.10 21.80 11.06
CA ASP A 504 -1.18 21.92 12.53
C ASP A 504 -0.26 22.99 13.16
N ASP A 505 -0.22 24.20 12.58
CA ASP A 505 0.68 25.31 12.97
C ASP A 505 2.19 25.02 12.83
N HIS A 506 2.59 23.89 12.23
CA HIS A 506 3.98 23.57 11.90
C HIS A 506 4.41 24.31 10.65
N ALA A 507 5.31 25.28 10.84
CA ALA A 507 5.85 26.06 9.74
C ALA A 507 6.68 25.18 8.79
N ILE A 508 6.33 25.20 7.52
CA ILE A 508 7.15 24.63 6.45
C ILE A 508 8.35 25.55 6.18
N ASN A 509 9.56 24.99 6.19
CA ASN A 509 10.80 25.73 5.95
C ASN A 509 11.77 24.92 5.11
N GLY A 510 12.57 25.60 4.28
CA GLY A 510 13.72 24.97 3.62
C GLY A 510 13.39 23.99 2.48
N ASN A 511 12.11 23.71 2.19
CA ASN A 511 11.76 22.98 0.97
C ASN A 511 12.16 23.78 -0.28
N GLU A 512 13.02 23.20 -1.11
CA GLU A 512 13.56 23.79 -2.32
C GLU A 512 12.86 23.17 -3.53
N THR A 513 12.30 23.99 -4.43
CA THR A 513 11.52 23.54 -5.60
C THR A 513 12.07 24.14 -6.88
N TYR A 514 12.75 23.33 -7.68
CA TYR A 514 13.48 23.84 -8.83
C TYR A 514 13.59 22.86 -9.98
N ASN A 515 13.86 23.36 -11.19
CA ASN A 515 14.03 22.53 -12.39
C ASN A 515 12.87 21.53 -12.63
N ASN A 516 11.65 21.82 -12.19
CA ASN A 516 10.49 20.99 -12.51
C ASN A 516 9.90 21.39 -13.85
N PHE A 517 9.36 20.42 -14.58
CA PHE A 517 8.61 20.64 -15.81
C PHE A 517 7.11 20.46 -15.54
N ILE A 518 6.38 21.57 -15.50
CA ILE A 518 4.99 21.61 -15.02
C ILE A 518 4.07 22.07 -16.15
N GLN A 519 3.06 21.28 -16.49
CA GLN A 519 2.06 21.69 -17.46
C GLN A 519 1.05 22.64 -16.83
N VAL A 520 0.86 23.83 -17.38
CA VAL A 520 -0.24 24.73 -16.99
C VAL A 520 -1.50 24.32 -17.75
N SER A 521 -2.57 24.02 -17.03
CA SER A 521 -3.86 23.64 -17.61
C SER A 521 -4.55 24.83 -18.27
N GLY A 522 -5.45 24.57 -19.23
CA GLY A 522 -6.12 25.63 -19.98
C GLY A 522 -7.01 26.57 -19.13
N ASP A 523 -7.42 26.12 -17.94
CA ASP A 523 -8.14 26.90 -16.93
C ASP A 523 -7.22 27.63 -15.93
N GLY A 524 -5.90 27.44 -16.04
CA GLY A 524 -4.89 28.01 -15.14
C GLY A 524 -4.51 27.12 -13.95
N SER A 525 -5.00 25.88 -13.87
CA SER A 525 -4.59 24.92 -12.83
C SER A 525 -3.23 24.27 -13.11
N ASN A 526 -2.83 23.35 -12.23
CA ASN A 526 -1.56 22.60 -12.29
C ASN A 526 -0.33 23.52 -12.22
N THR A 527 -0.34 24.46 -11.28
CA THR A 527 0.76 25.39 -11.01
C THR A 527 1.40 25.13 -9.63
N ILE A 528 2.29 26.02 -9.18
CA ILE A 528 2.89 25.91 -7.84
C ILE A 528 2.07 26.75 -6.86
N ASP A 529 1.63 26.10 -5.78
CA ASP A 529 1.10 26.77 -4.59
C ASP A 529 2.01 26.51 -3.40
N THR A 530 2.17 27.52 -2.54
CA THR A 530 3.12 27.42 -1.45
C THR A 530 2.82 28.33 -0.27
N ASP A 531 2.84 27.75 0.93
CA ASP A 531 2.91 28.47 2.20
C ASP A 531 4.36 28.86 2.59
N GLN A 532 5.37 28.53 1.77
CA GLN A 532 6.76 28.88 2.04
C GLN A 532 6.93 30.40 2.11
N THR A 533 7.60 30.86 3.16
CA THR A 533 7.81 32.30 3.36
C THR A 533 9.04 32.84 2.65
N ASP A 534 10.01 31.98 2.29
CA ASP A 534 11.17 32.35 1.49
C ASP A 534 10.93 31.99 0.01
N PRO A 535 10.51 32.97 -0.81
CA PRO A 535 10.21 32.71 -2.21
C PRO A 535 11.46 32.30 -3.02
N SER A 536 12.68 32.58 -2.53
CA SER A 536 13.92 32.27 -3.26
C SER A 536 14.25 30.77 -3.33
N LEU A 537 13.57 29.94 -2.54
CA LEU A 537 13.66 28.49 -2.57
C LEU A 537 12.91 27.87 -3.76
N ILE A 538 12.13 28.67 -4.49
CA ILE A 538 11.50 28.25 -5.74
C ILE A 538 12.24 28.93 -6.87
N HIS A 539 12.78 28.20 -7.85
CA HIS A 539 13.56 28.77 -8.96
C HIS A 539 13.73 27.82 -10.15
N ASP A 540 14.12 28.36 -11.30
CA ASP A 540 14.53 27.62 -12.51
C ASP A 540 13.52 26.57 -13.08
N ASN A 541 12.25 26.64 -12.69
CA ASN A 541 11.19 25.77 -13.20
C ASN A 541 10.79 26.10 -14.66
N VAL A 542 10.26 25.11 -15.37
CA VAL A 542 9.74 25.27 -16.73
C VAL A 542 8.24 25.00 -16.75
N TYR A 543 7.47 26.01 -17.17
CA TYR A 543 6.02 25.92 -17.33
C TYR A 543 5.65 25.64 -18.78
N TYR A 544 5.09 24.47 -19.04
CA TYR A 544 4.54 24.11 -20.34
C TYR A 544 3.08 24.53 -20.43
N ASN A 545 2.81 25.62 -21.15
CA ASN A 545 1.48 26.21 -21.29
C ASN A 545 1.00 26.17 -22.75
N PRO A 546 0.56 25.00 -23.26
CA PRO A 546 0.14 24.86 -24.65
C PRO A 546 -1.14 25.61 -24.99
N ASP A 547 -2.04 25.75 -24.01
CA ASP A 547 -3.39 26.29 -24.19
C ASP A 547 -3.52 27.77 -23.79
N GLY A 548 -2.46 28.35 -23.21
CA GLY A 548 -2.43 29.75 -22.80
C GLY A 548 -3.28 30.03 -21.55
N GLY A 549 -3.32 29.07 -20.61
CA GLY A 549 -3.92 29.24 -19.29
C GLY A 549 -3.22 30.33 -18.48
N GLU A 550 -3.89 30.84 -17.45
CA GLU A 550 -3.30 31.86 -16.57
C GLU A 550 -2.27 31.23 -15.64
N LEU A 551 -0.98 31.53 -15.87
CA LEU A 551 0.11 31.06 -15.01
C LEU A 551 0.23 31.93 -13.74
N THR A 552 -0.21 31.36 -12.62
CA THR A 552 0.00 31.90 -11.26
C THR A 552 0.93 31.00 -10.46
N ILE A 553 1.67 31.60 -9.52
CA ILE A 553 2.52 30.95 -8.52
C ILE A 553 2.18 31.59 -7.18
N ALA A 554 1.73 30.81 -6.19
CA ALA A 554 1.21 31.32 -4.92
C ALA A 554 0.23 32.50 -5.13
N ASP A 555 -0.81 32.26 -5.95
CA ASP A 555 -1.88 33.20 -6.31
C ASP A 555 -1.45 34.52 -6.98
N VAL A 556 -0.19 34.65 -7.43
CA VAL A 556 0.27 35.82 -8.18
C VAL A 556 0.88 35.43 -9.52
N SER A 557 0.84 36.32 -10.51
CA SER A 557 1.49 36.07 -11.81
C SER A 557 2.99 35.75 -11.63
N LEU A 558 3.57 34.88 -12.46
CA LEU A 558 5.02 34.57 -12.46
C LEU A 558 5.91 35.82 -12.35
N ALA A 559 5.67 36.84 -13.19
CA ALA A 559 6.46 38.07 -13.17
C ALA A 559 6.37 38.86 -11.84
N SER A 560 5.27 38.71 -11.10
CA SER A 560 5.08 39.33 -9.78
C SER A 560 5.78 38.54 -8.69
N PHE A 561 5.76 37.22 -8.75
CA PHE A 561 6.52 36.35 -7.86
C PHE A 561 8.04 36.56 -8.04
N GLN A 562 8.51 36.66 -9.28
CA GLN A 562 9.90 37.01 -9.62
C GLN A 562 10.36 38.36 -9.08
N ARG A 563 9.46 39.35 -8.96
CA ARG A 563 9.83 40.63 -8.31
C ARG A 563 10.00 40.50 -6.80
N GLN A 564 9.44 39.46 -6.19
CA GLN A 564 9.60 39.14 -4.77
C GLN A 564 10.86 38.28 -4.52
N GLY A 565 11.54 37.85 -5.60
CA GLY A 565 12.76 37.05 -5.54
C GLY A 565 12.53 35.55 -5.74
N GLY A 566 11.28 35.12 -5.96
CA GLY A 566 10.96 33.73 -6.20
C GLY A 566 10.75 33.37 -7.66
N ASP A 567 10.92 32.10 -7.95
CA ASP A 567 10.85 31.49 -9.27
C ASP A 567 11.73 32.20 -10.31
N ILE A 568 12.90 32.69 -9.86
CA ILE A 568 13.91 33.33 -10.71
C ILE A 568 14.53 32.27 -11.63
N GLY A 569 14.77 32.64 -12.89
CA GLY A 569 15.33 31.72 -13.88
C GLY A 569 14.26 30.91 -14.61
N SER A 570 13.06 30.81 -14.05
CA SER A 570 11.95 30.05 -14.61
C SER A 570 11.40 30.64 -15.92
N ALA A 571 10.92 29.75 -16.79
CA ALA A 571 10.49 30.09 -18.13
C ALA A 571 9.18 29.40 -18.51
N GLU A 572 8.37 30.08 -19.32
CA GLU A 572 7.16 29.54 -19.93
C GLU A 572 7.43 29.13 -21.38
N THR A 573 6.90 27.99 -21.82
CA THR A 573 6.99 27.48 -23.19
C THR A 573 5.63 26.92 -23.64
N SER A 574 5.29 27.09 -24.91
CA SER A 574 4.13 26.41 -25.53
C SER A 574 4.52 25.11 -26.24
N GLN A 575 5.78 24.69 -26.12
CA GLN A 575 6.31 23.48 -26.75
C GLN A 575 6.80 22.53 -25.67
N ALA A 576 6.20 21.34 -25.62
CA ALA A 576 6.58 20.33 -24.63
C ALA A 576 8.01 19.82 -24.85
N GLY A 577 8.35 19.51 -26.10
CA GLY A 577 9.65 18.95 -26.44
C GLY A 577 9.83 17.49 -25.99
N PHE A 578 8.76 16.70 -25.96
CA PHE A 578 8.83 15.26 -25.70
C PHE A 578 9.36 14.46 -26.90
N VAL A 579 9.99 13.32 -26.63
CA VAL A 579 10.51 12.38 -27.63
C VAL A 579 9.36 11.70 -28.38
N ASP A 580 8.41 11.08 -27.67
CA ASP A 580 7.27 10.38 -28.27
C ASP A 580 6.12 10.16 -27.27
N ALA A 581 5.47 11.26 -26.87
CA ALA A 581 4.36 11.23 -25.91
C ALA A 581 3.19 10.34 -26.36
N ALA A 582 2.97 10.20 -27.67
CA ALA A 582 1.89 9.36 -28.22
C ALA A 582 2.06 7.87 -27.90
N ASN A 583 3.29 7.44 -27.63
CA ASN A 583 3.62 6.07 -27.23
C ASN A 583 4.12 6.00 -25.77
N GLY A 584 3.83 7.01 -24.94
CA GLY A 584 4.18 7.04 -23.52
C GLY A 584 5.63 7.40 -23.21
N ASN A 585 6.43 7.87 -24.18
CA ASN A 585 7.79 8.33 -23.94
C ASN A 585 7.83 9.85 -23.79
N TYR A 586 7.81 10.31 -22.54
CA TYR A 586 7.86 11.73 -22.18
C TYR A 586 9.27 12.23 -21.89
N GLY A 587 10.31 11.52 -22.34
CA GLY A 587 11.68 12.04 -22.30
C GLY A 587 11.82 13.31 -23.15
N PHE A 588 12.83 14.14 -22.88
CA PHE A 588 13.01 15.42 -23.57
C PHE A 588 13.93 15.33 -24.79
N VAL A 589 13.53 15.94 -25.91
CA VAL A 589 14.39 16.06 -27.11
C VAL A 589 15.49 17.11 -26.91
N SER A 590 16.61 16.92 -27.60
CA SER A 590 17.70 17.91 -27.60
C SER A 590 17.23 19.29 -28.08
N GLY A 591 17.54 20.33 -27.32
CA GLY A 591 17.15 21.71 -27.60
C GLY A 591 15.74 22.10 -27.15
N SER A 592 15.03 21.22 -26.43
CA SER A 592 13.80 21.60 -25.71
C SER A 592 14.09 22.59 -24.58
N MET A 593 13.05 23.28 -24.09
CA MET A 593 13.20 24.19 -22.94
C MET A 593 13.65 23.43 -21.69
N ALA A 594 13.06 22.26 -21.43
CA ALA A 594 13.45 21.39 -20.33
C ALA A 594 14.95 21.04 -20.39
N GLN A 595 15.44 20.62 -21.56
CA GLN A 595 16.85 20.30 -21.74
C GLN A 595 17.77 21.53 -21.59
N ALA A 596 17.31 22.73 -21.97
CA ALA A 596 18.06 23.96 -21.79
C ALA A 596 18.18 24.38 -20.30
N HIS A 597 17.20 23.99 -19.47
CA HIS A 597 17.22 24.14 -18.02
C HIS A 597 17.94 23.00 -17.30
N GLY A 598 18.36 21.96 -18.04
CA GLY A 598 19.06 20.80 -17.47
C GLY A 598 18.12 19.83 -16.74
N ILE A 599 16.81 19.92 -17.00
CA ILE A 599 15.80 19.05 -16.40
C ILE A 599 16.03 17.61 -16.88
N ASP A 600 16.25 16.70 -15.92
CA ASP A 600 16.32 15.27 -16.19
C ASP A 600 14.92 14.67 -16.37
N SER A 601 14.82 13.51 -17.02
CA SER A 601 13.54 12.82 -17.22
C SER A 601 13.64 11.37 -16.82
N VAL A 602 12.51 10.79 -16.38
CA VAL A 602 12.38 9.35 -16.17
C VAL A 602 12.95 8.57 -17.37
N PRO A 603 13.81 7.57 -17.14
CA PRO A 603 14.19 6.63 -18.19
C PRO A 603 13.07 5.60 -18.38
N PHE A 604 12.04 5.97 -19.14
CA PHE A 604 10.81 5.20 -19.33
C PHE A 604 11.02 3.71 -19.71
N ASP A 605 12.10 3.37 -20.42
CA ASP A 605 12.41 1.98 -20.81
C ASP A 605 12.89 1.11 -19.63
N SER A 606 13.16 1.70 -18.47
CA SER A 606 13.66 1.03 -17.26
C SER A 606 12.66 1.03 -16.11
N VAL A 607 11.44 1.54 -16.30
CA VAL A 607 10.45 1.67 -15.22
C VAL A 607 9.48 0.49 -15.20
N GLY A 608 9.10 0.07 -14.00
CA GLY A 608 8.19 -1.03 -13.76
C GLY A 608 8.85 -2.40 -13.87
N SER A 609 8.04 -3.44 -13.69
CA SER A 609 8.50 -4.81 -13.72
C SER A 609 8.85 -5.25 -15.13
N ALA A 610 9.98 -5.96 -15.26
CA ALA A 610 10.39 -6.64 -16.48
C ALA A 610 9.57 -7.93 -16.75
N LEU A 611 8.64 -8.31 -15.85
CA LEU A 611 7.77 -9.46 -16.05
C LEU A 611 6.78 -9.20 -17.20
N THR A 612 6.74 -10.11 -18.17
CA THR A 612 5.77 -10.08 -19.26
C THR A 612 4.71 -11.17 -19.05
N GLY A 613 3.51 -10.81 -18.58
CA GLY A 613 2.42 -11.76 -18.27
C GLY A 613 2.46 -12.34 -16.84
N THR A 614 1.38 -13.03 -16.44
CA THR A 614 1.05 -13.38 -15.04
C THR A 614 1.78 -14.60 -14.45
N SER A 615 2.86 -15.10 -15.07
CA SER A 615 3.64 -16.19 -14.45
C SER A 615 5.11 -16.22 -14.89
N PRO A 616 6.07 -16.12 -13.96
CA PRO A 616 7.49 -16.24 -14.26
C PRO A 616 7.93 -17.72 -14.42
N GLU A 617 8.79 -18.00 -15.41
CA GLU A 617 9.47 -19.30 -15.54
C GLU A 617 10.75 -19.35 -14.68
N VAL A 618 10.89 -20.38 -13.83
CA VAL A 618 12.13 -20.67 -13.07
C VAL A 618 12.83 -21.89 -13.68
N GLU A 619 14.09 -21.73 -14.09
CA GLU A 619 14.93 -22.85 -14.56
C GLU A 619 15.55 -23.63 -13.39
N THR A 620 15.37 -24.96 -13.37
CA THR A 620 16.07 -25.86 -12.44
C THR A 620 17.29 -26.54 -13.09
N PRO A 621 18.36 -26.88 -12.33
CA PRO A 621 19.46 -27.68 -12.87
C PRO A 621 18.97 -29.06 -13.33
N SER A 622 19.25 -29.42 -14.60
CA SER A 622 18.86 -30.71 -15.15
C SER A 622 19.44 -31.88 -14.35
N SER A 623 18.62 -32.89 -14.05
CA SER A 623 19.06 -34.17 -13.47
C SER A 623 19.84 -35.00 -14.49
N GLY A 624 21.09 -34.60 -14.75
CA GLY A 624 22.02 -35.28 -15.63
C GLY A 624 22.63 -36.51 -14.96
N ASN A 625 22.04 -37.68 -15.19
CA ASN A 625 22.69 -38.96 -14.89
C ASN A 625 23.83 -39.19 -15.91
N GLY A 626 25.05 -38.72 -15.62
CA GLY A 626 26.19 -38.87 -16.53
C GLY A 626 27.54 -38.51 -15.92
N SER A 627 28.42 -39.50 -15.80
CA SER A 627 29.81 -39.34 -15.35
C SER A 627 30.57 -38.35 -16.24
N GLY A 628 30.99 -37.21 -15.69
CA GLY A 628 31.83 -36.23 -16.36
C GLY A 628 32.70 -35.47 -15.36
N THR A 629 33.97 -35.33 -15.67
CA THR A 629 35.09 -34.81 -14.84
C THR A 629 34.87 -33.35 -14.42
N PRO A 630 35.37 -32.88 -13.24
CA PRO A 630 35.00 -31.57 -12.71
C PRO A 630 35.64 -30.42 -13.52
N PRO A 631 34.93 -29.29 -13.73
CA PRO A 631 35.50 -28.15 -14.41
C PRO A 631 36.42 -27.37 -13.46
N THR A 632 37.58 -27.00 -13.99
CA THR A 632 38.56 -26.12 -13.37
C THR A 632 38.05 -24.68 -13.36
N THR A 633 38.14 -24.05 -12.19
CA THR A 633 37.97 -22.62 -11.95
C THR A 633 38.84 -21.75 -12.85
N SER A 634 38.27 -20.68 -13.41
CA SER A 634 39.00 -19.54 -13.97
C SER A 634 38.54 -18.26 -13.29
N GLU A 635 39.52 -17.52 -12.78
CA GLU A 635 39.44 -16.24 -12.04
C GLU A 635 38.74 -15.10 -12.80
N PRO A 636 38.27 -14.04 -12.10
CA PRO A 636 37.50 -12.96 -12.70
C PRO A 636 38.39 -11.97 -13.46
N VAL A 637 37.92 -11.49 -14.61
CA VAL A 637 38.59 -10.45 -15.40
C VAL A 637 38.01 -9.09 -15.01
N THR A 638 38.91 -8.19 -14.61
CA THR A 638 38.65 -6.78 -14.29
C THR A 638 38.45 -6.00 -15.58
N GLU A 639 37.27 -5.39 -15.78
CA GLU A 639 37.05 -4.39 -16.85
C GLU A 639 37.17 -2.99 -16.24
N THR A 640 38.05 -2.18 -16.83
CA THR A 640 38.38 -0.79 -16.47
C THR A 640 37.62 0.14 -17.45
N PRO A 641 37.07 1.30 -17.01
CA PRO A 641 36.26 2.15 -17.88
C PRO A 641 37.14 2.97 -18.85
N PRO A 642 36.68 3.31 -20.07
CA PRO A 642 37.44 4.18 -20.94
C PRO A 642 37.10 5.67 -20.72
N VAL A 643 38.17 6.46 -20.71
CA VAL A 643 38.24 7.92 -20.55
C VAL A 643 37.98 8.66 -21.88
N THR A 644 37.41 9.85 -21.73
CA THR A 644 37.11 10.95 -22.66
C THR A 644 38.21 11.32 -23.68
N ALA A 645 37.78 11.75 -24.89
CA ALA A 645 38.54 12.65 -25.77
C ALA A 645 37.61 13.50 -26.66
N GLU A 646 37.88 14.81 -26.69
CA GLU A 646 37.17 15.88 -27.42
C GLU A 646 37.84 16.23 -28.79
N PRO A 647 37.35 17.19 -29.62
CA PRO A 647 36.94 16.94 -31.01
C PRO A 647 37.90 17.49 -32.09
N SER A 648 37.61 17.19 -33.37
CA SER A 648 38.22 17.87 -34.52
C SER A 648 37.28 18.07 -35.72
N THR A 649 37.22 19.31 -36.20
CA THR A 649 36.82 19.78 -37.55
C THR A 649 38.06 20.35 -38.26
N PRO A 650 38.12 20.67 -39.59
CA PRO A 650 37.02 20.96 -40.55
C PRO A 650 37.21 20.45 -42.02
N SER A 651 36.18 20.59 -42.89
CA SER A 651 36.20 21.44 -44.12
C SER A 651 35.03 21.19 -45.10
N GLU A 652 34.65 22.30 -45.76
CA GLU A 652 33.58 22.55 -46.73
C GLU A 652 33.54 21.68 -48.00
N GLU A 653 32.34 21.51 -48.59
CA GLU A 653 32.01 21.95 -49.96
C GLU A 653 30.47 21.84 -50.24
N THR A 654 29.89 22.89 -50.84
CA THR A 654 28.58 22.93 -51.56
C THR A 654 28.88 23.03 -53.08
N PRO A 655 27.94 23.04 -54.06
CA PRO A 655 26.48 22.81 -54.07
C PRO A 655 25.98 21.97 -55.29
N THR A 656 24.66 21.71 -55.42
CA THR A 656 23.82 22.10 -56.61
C THR A 656 22.40 21.47 -56.63
N THR A 657 21.45 22.31 -57.07
CA THR A 657 20.00 22.10 -57.36
C THR A 657 19.77 21.34 -58.70
N PRO A 658 18.57 20.77 -58.97
CA PRO A 658 17.58 21.42 -59.89
C PRO A 658 16.10 21.15 -59.51
N ALA A 659 15.15 22.11 -59.57
CA ALA A 659 14.42 22.70 -60.72
C ALA A 659 13.38 21.78 -61.44
N THR A 660 12.10 21.99 -61.09
CA THR A 660 10.85 22.09 -61.90
C THR A 660 10.66 21.35 -63.24
N GLY A 661 9.48 20.74 -63.44
CA GLY A 661 8.91 20.45 -64.77
C GLY A 661 7.49 19.82 -64.72
N GLU A 662 6.56 20.42 -65.45
CA GLU A 662 5.10 20.19 -65.51
C GLU A 662 4.62 18.88 -66.16
N GLY A 663 3.42 18.42 -65.73
CA GLY A 663 2.25 18.16 -66.60
C GLY A 663 2.15 16.85 -67.39
N THR A 664 1.14 16.02 -67.06
CA THR A 664 0.03 15.55 -67.94
C THR A 664 -0.72 14.33 -67.35
N THR A 665 -2.06 14.42 -67.27
CA THR A 665 -3.03 13.29 -67.14
C THR A 665 -3.33 12.70 -68.54
N PRO A 666 -3.96 11.51 -68.75
CA PRO A 666 -5.22 11.04 -68.13
C PRO A 666 -5.43 9.51 -67.93
N GLY A 667 -6.48 9.11 -67.19
CA GLY A 667 -7.22 7.86 -67.49
C GLY A 667 -7.67 6.94 -66.32
N THR A 668 -8.87 7.22 -65.78
CA THR A 668 -9.99 6.27 -65.48
C THR A 668 -9.76 4.89 -64.83
N SER A 669 -10.36 4.67 -63.65
CA SER A 669 -11.55 3.79 -63.48
C SER A 669 -12.07 3.75 -62.03
N GLU A 670 -13.34 4.12 -61.85
CA GLU A 670 -14.25 3.88 -60.71
C GLU A 670 -14.79 2.42 -60.72
N PRO A 671 -15.48 1.90 -59.68
CA PRO A 671 -16.81 2.36 -59.18
C PRO A 671 -16.94 2.32 -57.63
N GLY A 672 -17.92 2.88 -56.91
CA GLY A 672 -19.17 3.60 -57.20
C GLY A 672 -20.20 3.32 -56.07
N SER A 673 -21.02 4.35 -55.73
CA SER A 673 -22.37 4.27 -55.12
C SER A 673 -22.48 4.01 -53.59
N GLU A 674 -23.31 4.66 -52.75
CA GLU A 674 -24.39 5.65 -52.87
C GLU A 674 -24.78 6.22 -51.47
N THR A 675 -25.37 7.42 -51.44
CA THR A 675 -26.21 8.03 -50.37
C THR A 675 -27.53 8.42 -51.08
N PRO A 676 -28.75 8.67 -50.48
CA PRO A 676 -29.14 9.08 -49.10
C PRO A 676 -30.51 8.41 -48.66
N PRO A 677 -31.45 8.93 -47.80
CA PRO A 677 -31.55 10.20 -47.04
C PRO A 677 -32.11 10.15 -45.58
N VAL A 678 -32.12 11.36 -45.00
CA VAL A 678 -32.54 11.82 -43.67
C VAL A 678 -34.06 12.04 -43.53
N THR A 679 -34.63 11.67 -42.36
CA THR A 679 -35.83 12.20 -41.63
C THR A 679 -35.97 11.33 -40.35
N ALA A 680 -36.34 11.72 -39.13
CA ALA A 680 -37.00 12.89 -38.53
C ALA A 680 -36.71 12.96 -36.99
N GLU A 681 -37.06 14.09 -36.35
CA GLU A 681 -36.98 14.41 -34.91
C GLU A 681 -37.82 13.51 -33.97
N PRO A 682 -37.62 13.62 -32.63
CA PRO A 682 -38.69 14.25 -31.85
C PRO A 682 -38.25 15.18 -30.68
N GLU A 683 -39.07 16.24 -30.57
CA GLU A 683 -39.53 17.10 -29.47
C GLU A 683 -38.93 17.03 -28.04
N THR A 684 -38.60 18.22 -27.55
CA THR A 684 -38.37 18.65 -26.15
C THR A 684 -39.68 19.07 -25.46
N PRO A 685 -39.80 18.97 -24.12
CA PRO A 685 -40.69 19.84 -23.35
C PRO A 685 -39.91 20.95 -22.62
N GLN A 686 -40.51 22.14 -22.63
CA GLN A 686 -40.02 23.38 -22.02
C GLN A 686 -40.13 23.39 -20.49
N SER A 687 -39.23 24.10 -19.82
CA SER A 687 -39.55 24.85 -18.60
C SER A 687 -38.73 26.14 -18.53
N GLU A 688 -39.35 27.17 -17.97
CA GLU A 688 -39.11 28.59 -18.17
C GLU A 688 -37.87 29.13 -17.44
N THR A 689 -37.20 30.11 -18.07
CA THR A 689 -36.26 31.04 -17.43
C THR A 689 -36.99 32.33 -17.02
N PRO A 690 -36.61 32.94 -15.88
CA PRO A 690 -36.64 34.39 -15.76
C PRO A 690 -35.23 34.97 -15.79
N VAL A 691 -35.09 36.04 -16.57
CA VAL A 691 -33.90 36.84 -16.82
C VAL A 691 -33.67 37.84 -15.68
N SER A 692 -32.43 38.01 -15.23
CA SER A 692 -31.91 39.31 -14.78
C SER A 692 -30.43 39.48 -15.09
N ASN A 693 -30.09 40.66 -15.62
CA ASN A 693 -28.80 41.09 -16.17
C ASN A 693 -27.63 41.18 -15.16
N PRO A 694 -26.38 41.27 -15.65
CA PRO A 694 -25.16 41.13 -14.86
C PRO A 694 -24.61 42.46 -14.35
N SER A 695 -24.17 42.48 -13.10
CA SER A 695 -23.17 43.41 -12.61
C SER A 695 -22.52 42.86 -11.34
N GLU A 696 -21.19 42.91 -11.33
CA GLU A 696 -20.26 42.80 -10.19
C GLU A 696 -19.54 41.42 -10.02
N ASN A 697 -18.20 41.51 -9.97
CA ASN A 697 -17.18 40.49 -9.72
C ASN A 697 -17.52 39.59 -8.51
N PRO A 698 -17.09 38.32 -8.51
CA PRO A 698 -16.82 37.61 -7.27
C PRO A 698 -15.34 37.74 -6.88
N ASP A 699 -15.10 38.38 -5.74
CA ASP A 699 -13.86 38.34 -4.97
C ASP A 699 -13.80 37.02 -4.14
N VAL A 700 -12.60 36.45 -4.04
CA VAL A 700 -11.96 35.80 -2.88
C VAL A 700 -12.88 35.11 -1.86
N ILE A 701 -12.88 33.77 -1.85
CA ILE A 701 -13.48 32.95 -0.79
C ILE A 701 -12.58 33.01 0.46
N THR A 702 -13.12 33.55 1.56
CA THR A 702 -12.49 33.57 2.89
C THR A 702 -13.22 32.61 3.83
N ILE A 703 -12.45 31.93 4.67
CA ILE A 703 -12.81 30.96 5.72
C ILE A 703 -13.75 31.62 6.77
N PRO A 704 -14.74 30.91 7.37
CA PRO A 704 -15.65 31.51 8.34
C PRO A 704 -15.07 31.56 9.77
N GLU A 705 -14.99 32.76 10.37
CA GLU A 705 -14.82 32.96 11.82
C GLU A 705 -16.17 33.10 12.55
N VAL A 706 -16.19 32.63 13.81
CA VAL A 706 -17.33 32.63 14.73
C VAL A 706 -17.51 33.99 15.42
N ASP A 707 -18.75 34.47 15.46
CA ASP A 707 -19.21 35.76 15.97
C ASP A 707 -18.88 35.98 17.47
N ALA A 708 -18.00 36.94 17.76
CA ALA A 708 -17.74 37.47 19.10
C ALA A 708 -18.63 38.69 19.39
N GLY A 709 -19.73 38.47 20.12
CA GLY A 709 -20.60 39.53 20.60
C GLY A 709 -19.92 40.45 21.64
N THR A 710 -19.77 41.73 21.30
CA THR A 710 -19.28 42.79 22.19
C THR A 710 -20.30 43.22 23.25
N GLY A 711 -19.83 43.52 24.48
CA GLY A 711 -20.60 44.34 25.43
C GLY A 711 -19.99 44.58 26.82
N GLY A 712 -19.18 45.63 26.97
CA GLY A 712 -19.31 46.59 28.08
C GLY A 712 -18.50 46.42 29.39
N THR A 713 -17.40 47.18 29.47
CA THR A 713 -16.92 48.07 30.57
C THR A 713 -16.72 47.57 32.03
N ASP A 714 -15.52 47.93 32.52
CA ASP A 714 -15.12 48.33 33.89
C ASP A 714 -14.53 47.28 34.88
N ALA A 715 -13.21 47.46 35.07
CA ALA A 715 -12.51 47.63 36.36
C ALA A 715 -12.06 46.44 37.23
N GLU A 716 -10.74 46.46 37.51
CA GLU A 716 -9.99 45.95 38.67
C GLU A 716 -9.78 44.43 38.88
N THR A 717 -8.52 43.98 38.73
CA THR A 717 -7.89 42.98 39.61
C THR A 717 -7.84 43.49 41.05
N PRO A 718 -7.86 42.67 42.14
CA PRO A 718 -7.11 41.41 42.23
C PRO A 718 -7.68 40.28 43.15
N SER A 719 -6.90 39.20 43.24
CA SER A 719 -6.71 38.30 44.40
C SER A 719 -7.61 37.06 44.59
N ASN A 720 -6.99 35.91 44.29
CA ASN A 720 -6.79 34.73 45.13
C ASN A 720 -7.72 34.51 46.36
N SER A 721 -8.44 33.38 46.38
CA SER A 721 -8.57 32.40 47.47
C SER A 721 -9.93 31.69 47.45
N GLY A 722 -9.94 30.38 47.68
CA GLY A 722 -11.14 29.69 48.13
C GLY A 722 -11.35 28.27 47.59
N HIS A 723 -10.63 27.32 48.20
CA HIS A 723 -11.01 25.90 48.22
C HIS A 723 -12.49 25.69 48.62
N GLY A 724 -13.12 24.66 48.04
CA GLY A 724 -14.34 24.07 48.61
C GLY A 724 -14.96 22.91 47.83
N GLY A 725 -14.52 21.68 48.12
CA GLY A 725 -15.31 20.43 48.20
C GLY A 725 -15.81 19.79 46.89
N TRP A 726 -15.15 18.74 46.36
CA TRP A 726 -15.32 17.29 46.68
C TRP A 726 -16.71 16.67 46.41
N SER A 727 -16.78 15.84 45.37
CA SER A 727 -17.24 14.43 45.31
C SER A 727 -17.30 14.06 43.82
N GLY A 728 -16.84 12.93 43.28
CA GLY A 728 -16.42 11.61 43.75
C GLY A 728 -16.77 10.63 42.62
N HIS A 729 -15.99 9.56 42.43
CA HIS A 729 -15.98 8.58 41.30
C HIS A 729 -15.11 9.06 40.12
N GLY A 730 -14.15 8.32 39.59
CA GLY A 730 -13.72 6.91 39.71
C GLY A 730 -13.08 6.59 38.36
N GLY A 731 -11.76 6.61 38.23
CA GLY A 731 -10.98 5.37 38.14
C GLY A 731 -10.84 4.95 36.68
N TRP A 732 -9.97 5.66 35.96
CA TRP A 732 -9.63 5.43 34.55
C TRP A 732 -8.76 4.16 34.41
N GLY A 733 -9.16 3.25 33.52
CA GLY A 733 -8.31 2.19 33.00
C GLY A 733 -7.43 2.76 31.90
N GLY A 734 -6.12 2.60 32.04
CA GLY A 734 -5.14 2.94 31.02
C GLY A 734 -5.13 1.88 29.92
N LEU A 735 -5.08 2.36 28.68
CA LEU A 735 -4.78 1.57 27.49
C LEU A 735 -3.27 1.33 27.47
N SER A 736 -2.87 0.06 27.52
CA SER A 736 -1.50 -0.39 27.33
C SER A 736 -1.31 -0.71 25.87
N GLY A 737 -0.38 -0.01 25.22
CA GLY A 737 0.25 -0.47 23.98
C GLY A 737 0.82 -1.87 24.17
N GLY A 738 0.63 -2.70 23.15
CA GLY A 738 1.19 -4.04 23.08
C GLY A 738 2.71 -3.96 23.01
N ARG A 739 3.38 -4.15 24.14
CA ARG A 739 4.80 -4.53 24.16
C ARG A 739 4.91 -6.03 24.28
N TRP A 740 5.49 -6.62 23.26
CA TRP A 740 6.06 -7.96 23.25
C TRP A 740 7.13 -8.07 24.34
N SER A 741 7.03 -9.10 25.18
CA SER A 741 8.13 -9.59 26.01
C SER A 741 8.06 -11.10 26.06
N TRP A 742 9.02 -11.72 25.38
CA TRP A 742 9.44 -13.10 25.59
C TRP A 742 9.69 -13.37 27.08
N ASP A 743 9.14 -14.48 27.60
CA ASP A 743 9.78 -15.18 28.70
C ASP A 743 9.43 -16.68 28.64
N GLY A 744 10.46 -17.48 28.36
CA GLY A 744 10.39 -18.94 28.39
C GLY A 744 10.18 -19.43 29.82
N GLY A 745 9.26 -20.36 30.01
CA GLY A 745 8.93 -20.85 31.36
C GLY A 745 8.09 -22.09 31.38
N SER A 746 8.70 -23.22 31.04
CA SER A 746 8.19 -24.59 31.18
C SER A 746 7.37 -24.83 32.46
N SER A 747 6.20 -25.44 32.28
CA SER A 747 5.37 -26.04 33.31
C SER A 747 6.12 -27.12 34.11
N ARG A 748 6.23 -26.94 35.43
CA ARG A 748 6.30 -28.06 36.39
C ARG A 748 5.59 -27.68 37.68
N GLY A 749 4.40 -28.23 37.87
CA GLY A 749 3.90 -28.54 39.20
C GLY A 749 4.65 -29.76 39.72
N ASP A 750 5.11 -29.70 40.97
CA ASP A 750 4.97 -30.80 41.92
C ASP A 750 5.42 -30.39 43.33
N ASP A 751 4.71 -30.98 44.27
CA ASP A 751 4.67 -30.71 45.70
C ASP A 751 5.96 -31.02 46.49
N HIS A 752 6.06 -30.28 47.60
CA HIS A 752 6.56 -30.68 48.92
C HIS A 752 7.87 -31.49 49.09
N SER A 753 8.73 -30.87 49.91
CA SER A 753 9.47 -31.44 51.07
C SER A 753 10.98 -31.72 50.94
N GLY A 754 11.74 -30.98 51.77
CA GLY A 754 12.69 -31.59 52.71
C GLY A 754 14.19 -31.61 52.35
N GLY A 755 15.00 -31.02 53.24
CA GLY A 755 16.41 -31.41 53.50
C GLY A 755 17.46 -30.35 53.14
N ARG A 756 17.89 -29.46 54.05
CA ARG A 756 19.08 -29.62 54.93
C ARG A 756 20.25 -30.39 54.27
N ASN A 757 21.36 -29.71 53.92
CA ASN A 757 22.56 -29.54 54.76
C ASN A 757 23.78 -28.95 54.00
N TRP A 758 24.53 -28.09 54.72
CA TRP A 758 26.01 -27.95 54.82
C TRP A 758 26.85 -27.70 53.55
N SER A 759 27.48 -26.53 53.36
CA SER A 759 28.62 -25.89 54.06
C SER A 759 30.02 -26.28 53.55
N ARG A 760 30.75 -25.22 53.17
CA ARG A 760 32.17 -24.90 53.42
C ARG A 760 33.29 -25.41 52.49
N ASP A 761 34.10 -24.40 52.10
CA ASP A 761 35.57 -24.33 52.05
C ASP A 761 36.30 -25.24 51.03
N SER A 762 37.36 -24.85 50.32
CA SER A 762 38.25 -23.69 50.35
C SER A 762 39.23 -23.76 49.16
N GLN A 763 39.67 -22.58 48.69
CA GLN A 763 41.01 -22.15 48.23
C GLN A 763 41.97 -23.14 47.50
N VAL A 764 42.65 -22.62 46.45
CA VAL A 764 44.10 -22.28 46.41
C VAL A 764 44.59 -22.07 44.96
N ALA A 765 44.96 -20.82 44.65
CA ALA A 765 46.19 -20.33 43.97
C ALA A 765 46.55 -20.78 42.52
N SER A 766 47.23 -20.03 41.66
CA SER A 766 48.12 -18.84 41.76
C SER A 766 48.53 -18.37 40.34
N ASP A 767 48.88 -17.08 40.23
CA ASP A 767 49.90 -16.43 39.35
C ASP A 767 49.64 -16.39 37.81
N ASP A 768 49.97 -15.36 37.03
CA ASP A 768 50.84 -14.18 37.21
C ASP A 768 50.57 -13.10 36.12
N THR A 769 50.72 -11.82 36.50
CA THR A 769 51.17 -10.58 35.78
C THR A 769 50.82 -10.27 34.30
N SER A 770 50.53 -9.03 33.85
CA SER A 770 51.04 -7.70 34.25
C SER A 770 50.27 -6.50 33.63
N ARG A 771 50.06 -5.46 34.47
CA ARG A 771 50.33 -3.98 34.33
C ARG A 771 49.82 -3.11 33.14
N ASN A 772 48.95 -2.14 33.45
CA ASN A 772 49.21 -0.70 33.79
C ASN A 772 47.89 0.10 33.58
N ASP A 773 47.16 0.59 34.59
CA ASP A 773 47.32 1.81 35.43
C ASP A 773 47.47 3.15 34.67
N TRP A 774 46.41 3.99 34.60
CA TRP A 774 46.28 5.24 35.39
C TRP A 774 44.94 6.00 35.21
N ARG A 775 44.24 6.20 36.34
CA ARG A 775 43.58 7.42 36.91
C ARG A 775 43.01 8.47 35.94
N GLY A 776 41.80 9.01 36.11
CA GLY A 776 40.80 8.96 37.19
C GLY A 776 40.19 10.34 37.45
N SER A 777 38.91 10.41 37.82
CA SER A 777 38.39 11.31 38.87
C SER A 777 36.88 11.13 39.03
N GLN A 778 36.49 10.79 40.26
CA GLN A 778 35.13 10.85 40.78
C GLN A 778 34.69 12.30 41.04
N SER A 779 33.41 12.59 40.83
CA SER A 779 32.65 13.44 41.74
C SER A 779 31.19 13.01 41.78
N ARG A 780 30.69 12.87 43.00
CA ARG A 780 29.31 12.56 43.42
C ARG A 780 28.39 13.78 43.23
N HIS A 781 27.11 13.52 42.98
CA HIS A 781 25.91 14.09 43.63
C HIS A 781 24.69 13.46 42.91
N ASP A 782 23.92 12.63 43.60
CA ASP A 782 22.74 12.95 44.42
C ASP A 782 21.48 13.15 43.56
N ASP A 783 20.44 12.44 44.01
CA ASP A 783 19.08 12.35 43.49
C ASP A 783 18.46 13.73 43.19
N ASP A 784 17.64 13.81 42.12
CA ASP A 784 16.28 14.34 42.23
C ASP A 784 15.47 13.96 40.98
N ASN A 785 14.31 13.38 41.28
CA ASN A 785 13.26 12.90 40.38
C ASN A 785 12.32 14.07 40.16
N ASP A 786 12.22 14.63 38.95
CA ASP A 786 11.16 15.57 38.60
C ASP A 786 10.42 15.07 37.36
N HIS A 787 9.20 14.57 37.61
CA HIS A 787 8.20 14.25 36.61
C HIS A 787 7.67 15.55 35.99
N HIS A 788 7.96 15.78 34.71
CA HIS A 788 7.15 16.67 33.89
C HIS A 788 6.06 15.87 33.19
N SER A 789 4.84 15.96 33.72
CA SER A 789 3.62 15.58 33.02
C SER A 789 3.37 16.61 31.90
N HIS A 790 3.40 16.16 30.64
CA HIS A 790 2.78 16.88 29.53
C HIS A 790 1.42 16.25 29.26
N SER A 791 0.42 17.12 29.25
CA SER A 791 -0.98 16.80 29.00
C SER A 791 -1.16 16.44 27.54
N GLN A 792 -1.71 15.26 27.28
CA GLN A 792 -2.30 14.90 25.99
C GLN A 792 -3.37 15.96 25.65
N LEU A 793 -3.18 16.64 24.53
CA LEU A 793 -4.14 17.58 23.96
C LEU A 793 -4.91 16.86 22.87
N SER A 794 -6.22 17.03 22.96
CA SER A 794 -7.27 16.53 22.10
C SER A 794 -7.09 16.90 20.63
N HIS A 795 -7.17 15.89 19.78
CA HIS A 795 -7.27 15.96 18.33
C HIS A 795 -8.47 16.78 17.87
N TRP A 796 -8.24 17.68 16.91
CA TRP A 796 -9.25 18.28 16.03
C TRP A 796 -8.64 18.26 14.64
N HIS A 797 -9.23 17.50 13.72
CA HIS A 797 -8.86 17.44 12.29
C HIS A 797 -10.11 17.73 11.44
N TRP A 798 -9.87 18.27 10.25
CA TRP A 798 -10.83 19.00 9.41
C TRP A 798 -11.71 18.14 8.52
#